data_AF-A0A9D5D844-F1
#
_entry.id   AF-A0A9D5D844-F1
#
_cell.length_a   1.000
_cell.length_b   1.000
_cell.length_c   1.000
_cell.angle_alpha   90.00
_cell.angle_beta   90.00
_cell.angle_gamma   90.00
#
_symmetry.space_group_name_H-M   'P 1'
#
loop_
_entity.id
_entity.type
_entity.pdbx_description
1 polymer ?
#
loop_
_entity_poly.entity_id
_entity_poly.type
_entity_poly.pdbx_seq_one_letter_code
_entity_poly.pdbx_strand_id
1 'polypeptide(L)'
;MKKLHKLEEAFSSILDAHFDHENPEAADDKEDVEKTVVEILKLINREHYDTDSSDNSTDKSGLVSLINDFHKRYQSLHGRYDHMIGKLTNISLKSSSSDSDSSSSESEESASRKEISNRKQGDKGEVSVEDYQKLLGQLDTLKTRNDVLENQAASMLAKVEKGETLAVQLAEMEKLLLALESDNQNIKGNVKDLEAENEGLKQELDTASKHKFEMDQKLKNIQMENEALISVKSVTSTRLHEEEKFVEQMKLEMSRVESENERLKQDLEKAGQEVSYLNNQLNTANEEIEKLENALIDVKAEAKSAAESFSSQTANFMSENENLKNKLDSELSSMSSKLEEAKRNIEELTVDCEQLKEDNSKLLGINNSLDQQLKAKDEENSIHNEAMGKFEQALEKVDALMIEVEKLSTAKSQLLGDVENLNQELTATKLESSEAQKIIQLTEDEKHSLSSENIALQNNIQQLEKNVEDLKDENEKLRVDNSQLQIKINDLCLELEEAKLQLADMNKSLVAAEEERISLSSEISTLTSKLEKAEVDAKQLQGEFEKLKEEESTTLQQNQNKIELAENLTQNLKGEIEQLRADNSQLHMKVEDLILQLEVVNSQSTNLKESLGIAEDEKQSLTLELTSLAGKLEQAEYKVNEIGKEMELMKEENAKLLDSQKDLQDQNSELEKKLEGKTKDLVTLQEKLEEVQKDASIRILQMEQDFLLEKSALEEQIKTTSERSSQMQASMKTLEDELTAKISNLESILNDQEDRFSKLLEDYKQLEIQYQESCTELKSAKDKIEEINLKEETIQLLETVDKEQQEKISKLNQSCKELTEQLKHSESEKADLDREITKVQGQIQTLEVQLRLANQKLKVTETECKYKEEDRKKMVEEIRSERRELEERMLALTKRSAIYEHELKKMYDVARVGIAVLDDLLNKLQSSFEGNLRQLQKQLDECTQELQTTSKCVAEVVFERQELQVRVKYSEGIISSLKDEAGIAGAKMAELEKNEEELMRRALEAEKRIRELEKKLRENEDLVLVTHEEKREAIRQLCMFMEYQRENCIQLLKYISVNLKNKR
;
A
#
# COMPACT_ATOMS: atom_id res chain seq x y z
N MET A 1 -15.69 14.06 -107.05
CA MET A 1 -14.89 13.69 -108.24
C MET A 1 -15.64 13.96 -109.54
N LYS A 2 -15.43 15.16 -110.12
CA LYS A 2 -15.69 15.60 -111.52
C LYS A 2 -15.59 17.13 -111.68
N LYS A 3 -15.38 17.88 -110.58
CA LYS A 3 -15.01 19.32 -110.59
C LYS A 3 -13.55 19.63 -110.23
N LEU A 4 -12.81 18.69 -109.62
CA LEU A 4 -11.36 18.84 -109.39
C LEU A 4 -10.51 18.55 -110.64
N HIS A 5 -10.97 17.65 -111.50
CA HIS A 5 -10.24 17.23 -112.72
C HIS A 5 -10.22 18.29 -113.84
N LYS A 6 -11.11 19.30 -113.80
CA LYS A 6 -11.10 20.44 -114.72
C LYS A 6 -10.27 21.63 -114.23
N LEU A 7 -9.86 21.61 -112.96
CA LEU A 7 -8.96 22.61 -112.39
C LEU A 7 -7.51 22.16 -112.58
N GLU A 8 -7.20 20.87 -112.38
CA GLU A 8 -5.88 20.30 -112.68
C GLU A 8 -5.50 20.40 -114.18
N GLU A 9 -6.42 20.12 -115.12
CA GLU A 9 -6.14 20.28 -116.56
C GLU A 9 -5.90 21.76 -116.97
N ALA A 10 -6.53 22.72 -116.28
CA ALA A 10 -6.35 24.14 -116.54
C ALA A 10 -5.04 24.69 -115.95
N PHE A 11 -4.57 24.13 -114.82
CA PHE A 11 -3.28 24.49 -114.22
C PHE A 11 -2.08 23.82 -114.94
N SER A 12 -2.21 22.58 -115.43
CA SER A 12 -1.17 21.94 -116.24
C SER A 12 -0.95 22.63 -117.61
N SER A 13 -2.01 23.17 -118.23
CA SER A 13 -1.89 23.82 -119.55
C SER A 13 -1.31 25.25 -119.50
N ILE A 14 -1.25 25.88 -118.33
CA ILE A 14 -0.72 27.25 -118.16
C ILE A 14 0.75 27.23 -117.69
N LEU A 15 1.19 26.17 -117.02
CA LEU A 15 2.58 25.98 -116.62
C LEU A 15 3.49 25.44 -117.72
N ASP A 16 2.94 24.88 -118.81
CA ASP A 16 3.72 24.26 -119.90
C ASP A 16 4.16 25.25 -121.02
N ALA A 17 3.87 26.55 -120.90
CA ALA A 17 4.16 27.54 -121.94
C ALA A 17 5.36 28.46 -121.66
N HIS A 18 6.06 28.33 -120.53
CA HIS A 18 7.17 29.25 -120.19
C HIS A 18 8.34 28.63 -119.40
N PHE A 19 8.65 27.35 -119.63
CA PHE A 19 9.95 26.79 -119.26
C PHE A 19 10.79 26.52 -120.51
N ASP A 20 11.55 27.53 -120.94
CA ASP A 20 12.75 27.27 -121.73
C ASP A 20 13.71 26.46 -120.85
N HIS A 21 13.94 25.22 -121.29
CA HIS A 21 15.00 24.34 -120.83
C HIS A 21 16.36 24.99 -121.07
N GLU A 22 16.95 25.60 -120.04
CA GLU A 22 18.41 25.76 -119.93
C GLU A 22 18.81 26.26 -118.53
N ASN A 23 18.73 25.40 -117.51
CA ASN A 23 19.74 25.34 -116.44
C ASN A 23 19.50 24.10 -115.55
N PRO A 24 20.39 23.08 -115.53
CA PRO A 24 20.16 21.86 -114.74
C PRO A 24 20.55 21.98 -113.25
N GLU A 25 20.89 23.17 -112.75
CA GLU A 25 21.39 23.32 -111.36
C GLU A 25 20.31 23.56 -110.28
N ALA A 26 19.03 23.68 -110.63
CA ALA A 26 17.97 23.97 -109.64
C ALA A 26 17.24 22.73 -109.09
N ALA A 27 17.54 21.52 -109.60
CA ALA A 27 16.93 20.28 -109.13
C ALA A 27 17.70 19.63 -107.97
N ASP A 28 19.02 19.78 -107.91
CA ASP A 28 19.86 19.23 -106.82
C ASP A 28 19.64 19.96 -105.48
N ASP A 29 19.35 21.27 -105.51
CA ASP A 29 19.15 22.08 -104.29
C ASP A 29 17.90 21.67 -103.48
N LYS A 30 16.90 21.00 -104.09
CA LYS A 30 15.68 20.57 -103.37
C LYS A 30 15.87 19.23 -102.65
N GLU A 31 16.57 18.28 -103.27
CA GLU A 31 16.82 16.95 -102.68
C GLU A 31 17.82 17.02 -101.51
N ASP A 32 18.82 17.90 -101.60
CA ASP A 32 19.80 18.12 -100.52
C ASP A 32 19.20 18.89 -99.33
N VAL A 33 18.23 19.78 -99.56
CA VAL A 33 17.48 20.48 -98.51
C VAL A 33 16.51 19.52 -97.78
N GLU A 34 15.90 18.58 -98.49
CA GLU A 34 15.08 17.53 -97.87
C GLU A 34 15.94 16.53 -97.06
N LYS A 35 17.15 16.16 -97.53
CA LYS A 35 18.09 15.32 -96.75
C LYS A 35 18.57 15.99 -95.46
N THR A 36 18.90 17.28 -95.50
CA THR A 36 19.32 18.03 -94.29
C THR A 36 18.17 18.20 -93.27
N VAL A 37 16.92 18.38 -93.72
CA VAL A 37 15.75 18.44 -92.82
C VAL A 37 15.46 17.08 -92.16
N VAL A 38 15.63 15.97 -92.89
CA VAL A 38 15.49 14.61 -92.33
C VAL A 38 16.58 14.30 -91.29
N GLU A 39 17.80 14.83 -91.47
CA GLU A 39 18.93 14.64 -90.55
C GLU A 39 18.78 15.49 -89.26
N ILE A 40 18.22 16.70 -89.37
CA ILE A 40 17.82 17.56 -88.23
C ILE A 40 16.71 16.88 -87.40
N LEU A 41 15.70 16.29 -88.05
CA LEU A 41 14.61 15.58 -87.35
C LEU A 41 15.07 14.29 -86.66
N LYS A 42 16.11 13.61 -87.17
CA LYS A 42 16.71 12.43 -86.51
C LYS A 42 17.52 12.79 -85.27
N LEU A 43 18.19 13.95 -85.26
CA LEU A 43 18.95 14.42 -84.09
C LEU A 43 18.03 14.92 -82.97
N ILE A 44 16.93 15.58 -83.31
CA ILE A 44 15.92 16.05 -82.33
C ILE A 44 15.14 14.88 -81.71
N ASN A 45 14.79 13.84 -82.49
CA ASN A 45 14.06 12.68 -81.96
C ASN A 45 14.91 11.72 -81.11
N ARG A 46 16.24 11.90 -81.05
CA ARG A 46 17.14 11.10 -80.21
C ARG A 46 17.20 11.60 -78.75
N GLU A 47 16.69 12.80 -78.47
CA GLU A 47 16.65 13.41 -77.12
C GLU A 47 15.49 12.93 -76.23
N HIS A 48 14.60 12.03 -76.69
CA HIS A 48 13.39 11.65 -75.95
C HIS A 48 13.40 10.28 -75.25
N TYR A 49 14.51 9.54 -75.27
CA TYR A 49 14.69 8.32 -74.47
C TYR A 49 16.14 8.24 -73.98
N ASP A 50 16.45 8.87 -72.84
CA ASP A 50 17.46 8.43 -71.84
C ASP A 50 17.71 9.57 -70.84
N THR A 51 17.00 9.54 -69.72
CA THR A 51 17.39 10.24 -68.49
C THR A 51 18.45 9.42 -67.79
N ASP A 52 19.72 9.71 -68.07
CA ASP A 52 20.79 9.79 -67.06
C ASP A 52 22.16 10.05 -67.71
N SER A 53 22.97 10.83 -67.00
CA SER A 53 24.38 11.16 -67.23
C SER A 53 24.71 12.47 -68.00
N SER A 54 25.44 13.30 -67.26
CA SER A 54 26.07 14.56 -67.63
C SER A 54 27.29 14.31 -68.51
N ASP A 55 27.20 14.62 -69.81
CA ASP A 55 28.18 15.36 -70.63
C ASP A 55 27.85 15.13 -72.10
N ASN A 56 27.37 16.15 -72.82
CA ASN A 56 27.42 16.20 -74.29
C ASN A 56 27.13 17.63 -74.78
N SER A 57 28.08 18.53 -74.54
CA SER A 57 28.06 19.89 -75.14
C SER A 57 28.44 19.88 -76.64
N THR A 58 28.90 18.75 -77.18
CA THR A 58 29.38 18.63 -78.56
C THR A 58 28.27 18.47 -79.60
N ASP A 59 27.16 17.80 -79.28
CA ASP A 59 26.09 17.50 -80.27
C ASP A 59 25.17 18.68 -80.57
N LYS A 60 25.06 19.65 -79.64
CA LYS A 60 24.31 20.90 -79.89
C LYS A 60 25.01 21.81 -80.90
N SER A 61 26.35 21.76 -80.98
CA SER A 61 27.10 22.59 -81.92
C SER A 61 26.91 22.15 -83.38
N GLY A 62 26.81 20.83 -83.63
CA GLY A 62 26.54 20.26 -84.95
C GLY A 62 25.12 20.56 -85.44
N LEU A 63 24.12 20.49 -84.55
CA LEU A 63 22.74 20.85 -84.86
C LEU A 63 22.59 22.35 -85.19
N VAL A 64 23.25 23.21 -84.41
CA VAL A 64 23.25 24.67 -84.63
C VAL A 64 23.94 25.03 -85.95
N SER A 65 25.01 24.31 -86.34
CA SER A 65 25.66 24.49 -87.65
C SER A 65 24.73 24.10 -88.81
N LEU A 66 24.02 22.97 -88.70
CA LEU A 66 23.09 22.48 -89.74
C LEU A 66 21.89 23.42 -89.93
N ILE A 67 21.36 23.98 -88.84
CA ILE A 67 20.27 24.97 -88.87
C ILE A 67 20.72 26.28 -89.51
N ASN A 68 21.94 26.72 -89.22
CA ASN A 68 22.49 27.96 -89.77
C ASN A 68 22.80 27.84 -91.28
N ASP A 69 23.27 26.67 -91.73
CA ASP A 69 23.49 26.38 -93.15
C ASP A 69 22.16 26.25 -93.92
N PHE A 70 21.13 25.65 -93.32
CA PHE A 70 19.77 25.65 -93.86
C PHE A 70 19.22 27.08 -94.03
N HIS A 71 19.41 27.94 -93.02
CA HIS A 71 18.96 29.32 -93.05
C HIS A 71 19.64 30.15 -94.16
N LYS A 72 20.95 29.98 -94.37
CA LYS A 72 21.69 30.64 -95.46
C LYS A 72 21.22 30.20 -96.84
N ARG A 73 20.93 28.91 -97.04
CA ARG A 73 20.42 28.38 -98.31
C ARG A 73 18.99 28.86 -98.59
N TYR A 74 18.14 28.92 -97.57
CA TYR A 74 16.80 29.49 -97.67
C TYR A 74 16.82 30.97 -98.05
N GLN A 75 17.71 31.77 -97.45
CA GLN A 75 17.90 33.18 -97.83
C GLN A 75 18.39 33.36 -99.28
N SER A 76 19.28 32.48 -99.75
CA SER A 76 19.76 32.49 -101.15
C SER A 76 18.63 32.16 -102.14
N LEU A 77 17.78 31.19 -101.81
CA LEU A 77 16.61 30.84 -102.62
C LEU A 77 15.56 31.98 -102.64
N HIS A 78 15.32 32.63 -101.50
CA HIS A 78 14.44 33.79 -101.41
C HIS A 78 14.95 34.97 -102.24
N GLY A 79 16.26 35.22 -102.23
CA GLY A 79 16.88 36.26 -103.06
C GLY A 79 16.73 36.02 -104.57
N ARG A 80 16.68 34.75 -105.01
CA ARG A 80 16.40 34.40 -106.42
C ARG A 80 14.92 34.65 -106.78
N TYR A 81 13.99 34.44 -105.85
CA TYR A 81 12.58 34.78 -106.03
C TYR A 81 12.36 36.31 -106.10
N ASP A 82 13.02 37.08 -105.25
CA ASP A 82 12.98 38.55 -105.29
C ASP A 82 13.57 39.11 -106.59
N HIS A 83 14.63 38.47 -107.13
CA HIS A 83 15.18 38.80 -108.44
C HIS A 83 14.23 38.45 -109.61
N MET A 84 13.40 37.42 -109.46
CA MET A 84 12.34 37.07 -110.41
C MET A 84 11.18 38.08 -110.38
N ILE A 85 10.77 38.51 -109.18
CA ILE A 85 9.76 39.56 -108.98
C ILE A 85 10.26 40.90 -109.52
N GLY A 86 11.55 41.20 -109.36
CA GLY A 86 12.20 42.37 -109.96
C GLY A 86 12.31 42.35 -111.49
N LYS A 87 12.27 41.16 -112.12
CA LYS A 87 12.20 41.03 -113.59
C LYS A 87 10.78 41.15 -114.12
N LEU A 88 9.76 40.76 -113.36
CA LEU A 88 8.33 40.92 -113.72
C LEU A 88 7.87 42.39 -113.67
N THR A 89 8.46 43.21 -112.80
CA THR A 89 8.20 44.66 -112.73
C THR A 89 8.87 45.47 -113.83
N ASN A 90 9.80 44.88 -114.60
CA ASN A 90 10.61 45.59 -115.62
C ASN A 90 10.10 45.41 -117.07
N ILE A 91 8.93 44.78 -117.27
CA ILE A 91 8.32 44.57 -118.62
C ILE A 91 7.17 45.55 -118.92
N SER A 92 6.72 46.36 -117.95
CA SER A 92 5.75 47.44 -118.20
C SER A 92 6.41 48.78 -117.92
N LEU A 93 6.99 49.41 -118.95
CA LEU A 93 7.13 50.88 -119.14
C LEU A 93 8.11 51.17 -120.30
N LYS A 94 7.58 51.54 -121.46
CA LYS A 94 8.35 52.13 -122.56
C LYS A 94 7.52 53.21 -123.27
N SER A 95 7.64 54.45 -122.80
CA SER A 95 7.53 55.75 -123.52
C SER A 95 7.24 56.88 -122.51
N SER A 96 8.24 57.65 -122.03
CA SER A 96 8.60 59.02 -122.49
C SER A 96 7.47 60.07 -122.34
N SER A 97 7.61 61.24 -121.71
CA SER A 97 8.78 62.00 -121.23
C SER A 97 8.34 63.30 -120.50
N SER A 98 9.13 63.68 -119.47
CA SER A 98 9.59 65.02 -119.06
C SER A 98 8.63 66.19 -118.74
N ASP A 99 8.71 66.62 -117.48
CA ASP A 99 8.97 67.97 -116.96
C ASP A 99 8.77 69.20 -117.87
N SER A 100 8.07 70.23 -117.36
CA SER A 100 8.67 71.53 -116.95
C SER A 100 7.61 72.62 -116.77
N ASP A 101 7.80 73.44 -115.74
CA ASP A 101 7.01 74.64 -115.41
C ASP A 101 7.01 75.71 -116.51
N SER A 102 5.85 76.33 -116.75
CA SER A 102 5.60 77.79 -116.66
C SER A 102 4.62 78.36 -117.69
N SER A 103 3.55 78.93 -117.13
CA SER A 103 2.93 80.23 -117.45
C SER A 103 1.64 80.31 -118.27
N SER A 104 0.62 80.84 -117.57
CA SER A 104 -0.53 81.66 -118.03
C SER A 104 -1.65 80.94 -118.80
N SER A 105 -2.94 81.22 -118.68
CA SER A 105 -3.81 81.95 -117.74
C SER A 105 -5.24 81.68 -118.23
N GLU A 106 -6.21 81.48 -117.31
CA GLU A 106 -7.68 81.63 -117.49
C GLU A 106 -8.40 80.73 -118.53
N SER A 107 -9.69 80.41 -118.48
CA SER A 107 -10.71 80.13 -117.47
C SER A 107 -11.90 79.52 -118.27
N GLU A 108 -12.54 78.51 -117.70
CA GLU A 108 -13.96 78.10 -117.79
C GLU A 108 -14.73 77.79 -119.12
N GLU A 109 -15.41 76.64 -119.02
CA GLU A 109 -16.81 76.32 -119.35
C GLU A 109 -17.32 76.00 -120.80
N SER A 110 -17.84 74.76 -120.89
CA SER A 110 -19.20 74.36 -121.31
C SER A 110 -19.78 74.75 -122.68
N ALA A 111 -19.93 73.70 -123.51
CA ALA A 111 -21.14 73.27 -124.24
C ALA A 111 -21.94 74.22 -125.18
N SER A 112 -22.17 73.70 -126.40
CA SER A 112 -23.46 73.65 -127.14
C SER A 112 -23.60 74.38 -128.49
N ARG A 113 -24.04 73.58 -129.48
CA ARG A 113 -25.06 73.82 -130.54
C ARG A 113 -24.99 75.02 -131.50
N LYS A 114 -24.90 74.64 -132.79
CA LYS A 114 -25.86 74.86 -133.90
C LYS A 114 -26.16 76.30 -134.36
N GLU A 115 -25.85 76.62 -135.63
CA GLU A 115 -26.77 77.01 -136.72
C GLU A 115 -26.13 77.85 -137.85
N ILE A 116 -26.86 77.87 -138.97
CA ILE A 116 -26.57 78.29 -140.36
C ILE A 116 -26.80 79.81 -140.57
N SER A 117 -26.06 80.49 -141.48
CA SER A 117 -26.62 81.19 -142.68
C SER A 117 -25.67 82.14 -143.47
N ASN A 118 -25.71 81.96 -144.81
CA ASN A 118 -25.87 82.96 -145.91
C ASN A 118 -24.91 84.17 -146.13
N ARG A 119 -24.21 84.23 -147.29
CA ARG A 119 -24.61 84.92 -148.58
C ARG A 119 -23.39 85.28 -149.49
N LYS A 120 -23.55 84.95 -150.80
CA LYS A 120 -23.07 85.59 -152.07
C LYS A 120 -21.54 85.81 -152.23
N GLN A 121 -20.89 85.62 -153.37
CA GLN A 121 -21.18 85.97 -154.77
C GLN A 121 -20.13 85.20 -155.63
N GLY A 122 -20.51 84.34 -156.56
CA GLY A 122 -20.52 84.66 -158.00
C GLY A 122 -19.24 84.22 -158.73
N ASP A 123 -19.28 83.11 -159.47
CA ASP A 123 -18.74 83.03 -160.84
C ASP A 123 -19.33 81.83 -161.60
N LYS A 124 -19.54 81.98 -162.91
CA LYS A 124 -20.33 81.09 -163.79
C LYS A 124 -19.47 80.05 -164.52
N GLY A 125 -20.02 78.85 -164.71
CA GLY A 125 -19.63 77.89 -165.74
C GLY A 125 -20.47 76.61 -165.69
N GLU A 126 -21.22 76.34 -166.75
CA GLU A 126 -22.31 75.34 -166.89
C GLU A 126 -21.90 73.86 -166.73
N VAL A 127 -22.73 73.00 -166.10
CA VAL A 127 -22.68 71.52 -166.23
C VAL A 127 -24.09 70.89 -166.15
N SER A 128 -24.29 69.82 -166.96
CA SER A 128 -25.54 69.16 -167.38
C SER A 128 -26.13 68.12 -166.38
N VAL A 129 -27.34 67.64 -166.69
CA VAL A 129 -28.32 66.84 -165.91
C VAL A 129 -27.81 65.51 -165.30
N GLU A 130 -26.66 64.97 -165.69
CA GLU A 130 -26.09 63.73 -165.16
C GLU A 130 -25.64 63.79 -163.68
N ASP A 131 -25.31 64.97 -163.14
CA ASP A 131 -24.72 65.08 -161.79
C ASP A 131 -25.73 64.87 -160.64
N TYR A 132 -27.04 65.08 -160.89
CA TYR A 132 -28.07 64.94 -159.85
C TYR A 132 -28.33 63.49 -159.42
N GLN A 133 -28.23 62.54 -160.35
CA GLN A 133 -28.44 61.12 -160.02
C GLN A 133 -27.27 60.54 -159.20
N LYS A 134 -26.06 61.08 -159.38
CA LYS A 134 -24.87 60.66 -158.63
C LYS A 134 -24.91 61.13 -157.17
N LEU A 135 -25.47 62.30 -156.91
CA LEU A 135 -25.65 62.85 -155.56
C LEU A 135 -26.67 62.05 -154.73
N LEU A 136 -27.77 61.60 -155.35
CA LEU A 136 -28.78 60.77 -154.66
C LEU A 136 -28.19 59.43 -154.19
N GLY A 137 -27.39 58.77 -155.04
CA GLY A 137 -26.70 57.54 -154.65
C GLY A 137 -25.72 57.72 -153.49
N GLN A 138 -25.03 58.86 -153.43
CA GLN A 138 -24.14 59.18 -152.29
C GLN A 138 -24.91 59.38 -150.98
N LEU A 139 -26.11 59.97 -151.03
CA LEU A 139 -26.92 60.21 -149.83
C LEU A 139 -27.41 58.90 -149.19
N ASP A 140 -27.83 57.92 -150.00
CA ASP A 140 -28.25 56.60 -149.49
C ASP A 140 -27.08 55.81 -148.87
N THR A 141 -25.87 55.94 -149.43
CA THR A 141 -24.65 55.35 -148.83
C THR A 141 -24.28 55.99 -147.49
N LEU A 142 -24.49 57.29 -147.33
CA LEU A 142 -24.24 57.98 -146.05
C LEU A 142 -25.27 57.58 -145.00
N LYS A 143 -26.53 57.39 -145.38
CA LYS A 143 -27.60 57.01 -144.46
C LYS A 143 -27.37 55.62 -143.88
N THR A 144 -27.07 54.65 -144.74
CA THR A 144 -26.71 53.29 -144.33
C THR A 144 -25.45 53.26 -143.45
N ARG A 145 -24.45 54.10 -143.74
CA ARG A 145 -23.27 54.24 -142.86
C ARG A 145 -23.61 54.85 -141.51
N ASN A 146 -24.55 55.78 -141.45
CA ASN A 146 -24.97 56.39 -140.18
C ASN A 146 -25.73 55.39 -139.30
N ASP A 147 -26.61 54.58 -139.89
CA ASP A 147 -27.30 53.49 -139.17
C ASP A 147 -26.30 52.45 -138.63
N VAL A 148 -25.24 52.14 -139.38
CA VAL A 148 -24.15 51.26 -138.91
C VAL A 148 -23.41 51.89 -137.73
N LEU A 149 -23.11 53.19 -137.77
CA LEU A 149 -22.42 53.90 -136.69
C LEU A 149 -23.30 54.02 -135.43
N GLU A 150 -24.60 54.28 -135.57
CA GLU A 150 -25.54 54.29 -134.45
C GLU A 150 -25.64 52.91 -133.78
N ASN A 151 -25.74 51.84 -134.56
CA ASN A 151 -25.73 50.48 -134.01
C ASN A 151 -24.39 50.13 -133.33
N GLN A 152 -23.26 50.62 -133.86
CA GLN A 152 -21.95 50.44 -133.25
C GLN A 152 -21.81 51.23 -131.94
N ALA A 153 -22.36 52.46 -131.87
CA ALA A 153 -22.41 53.26 -130.65
C ALA A 153 -23.30 52.64 -129.57
N ALA A 154 -24.48 52.13 -129.95
CA ALA A 154 -25.36 51.40 -129.03
C ALA A 154 -24.70 50.12 -128.50
N SER A 155 -23.96 49.39 -129.35
CA SER A 155 -23.17 48.22 -128.95
C SER A 155 -22.03 48.56 -127.96
N MET A 156 -21.38 49.72 -128.14
CA MET A 156 -20.36 50.18 -127.19
C MET A 156 -20.97 50.60 -125.85
N LEU A 157 -22.09 51.33 -125.86
CA LEU A 157 -22.83 51.70 -124.64
C LEU A 157 -23.22 50.47 -123.82
N ALA A 158 -23.78 49.43 -124.45
CA ALA A 158 -24.13 48.19 -123.74
C ALA A 158 -22.92 47.45 -123.14
N LYS A 159 -21.73 47.57 -123.75
CA LYS A 159 -20.49 47.00 -123.19
C LYS A 159 -19.96 47.82 -122.01
N VAL A 160 -20.12 49.15 -122.05
CA VAL A 160 -19.77 50.04 -120.93
C VAL A 160 -20.68 49.78 -119.74
N GLU A 161 -22.00 49.71 -119.95
CA GLU A 161 -22.97 49.34 -118.90
C GLU A 161 -22.66 47.97 -118.29
N LYS A 162 -22.29 46.98 -119.13
CA LYS A 162 -21.84 45.68 -118.64
C LYS A 162 -20.55 45.76 -117.81
N GLY A 163 -19.60 46.61 -118.21
CA GLY A 163 -18.39 46.90 -117.45
C GLY A 163 -18.68 47.51 -116.07
N GLU A 164 -19.60 48.47 -116.01
CA GLU A 164 -20.05 49.09 -114.76
C GLU A 164 -20.72 48.08 -113.81
N THR A 165 -21.58 47.20 -114.33
CA THR A 165 -22.19 46.14 -113.49
C THR A 165 -21.17 45.16 -112.92
N LEU A 166 -20.11 44.81 -113.66
CA LEU A 166 -19.04 43.95 -113.18
C LEU A 166 -18.17 44.66 -112.12
N ALA A 167 -17.95 45.97 -112.27
CA ALA A 167 -17.23 46.76 -111.27
C ALA A 167 -17.98 46.83 -109.93
N VAL A 168 -19.31 46.97 -109.96
CA VAL A 168 -20.14 46.91 -108.74
C VAL A 168 -20.07 45.53 -108.07
N GLN A 169 -20.11 44.45 -108.85
CA GLN A 169 -19.99 43.08 -108.31
C GLN A 169 -18.60 42.80 -107.70
N LEU A 170 -17.53 43.34 -108.29
CA LEU A 170 -16.18 43.24 -107.73
C LEU A 170 -16.07 43.99 -106.40
N ALA A 171 -16.62 45.21 -106.31
CA ALA A 171 -16.64 45.97 -105.06
C ALA A 171 -17.43 45.25 -103.95
N GLU A 172 -18.52 44.55 -104.27
CA GLU A 172 -19.26 43.72 -103.33
C GLU A 172 -18.46 42.48 -102.87
N MET A 173 -17.74 41.82 -103.77
CA MET A 173 -16.86 40.69 -103.46
C MET A 173 -15.70 41.10 -102.55
N GLU A 174 -15.07 42.26 -102.80
CA GLU A 174 -14.01 42.82 -101.95
C GLU A 174 -14.52 43.12 -100.54
N LYS A 175 -15.73 43.66 -100.42
CA LYS A 175 -16.37 43.92 -99.13
C LYS A 175 -16.65 42.64 -98.34
N LEU A 176 -17.06 41.56 -99.00
CA LEU A 176 -17.25 40.25 -98.38
C LEU A 176 -15.92 39.61 -97.95
N LEU A 177 -14.87 39.77 -98.74
CA LEU A 177 -13.52 39.30 -98.40
C LEU A 177 -12.99 39.96 -97.12
N LEU A 178 -13.12 41.28 -97.00
CA LEU A 178 -12.73 42.01 -95.79
C LEU A 178 -13.53 41.56 -94.55
N ALA A 179 -14.82 41.27 -94.71
CA ALA A 179 -15.64 40.73 -93.62
C ALA A 179 -15.16 39.35 -93.17
N LEU A 180 -14.87 38.44 -94.11
CA LEU A 180 -14.34 37.11 -93.82
C LEU A 180 -12.95 37.15 -93.19
N GLU A 181 -12.10 38.08 -93.60
CA GLU A 181 -10.79 38.30 -92.98
C GLU A 181 -10.92 38.77 -91.54
N SER A 182 -11.85 39.70 -91.27
CA SER A 182 -12.18 40.14 -89.91
C SER A 182 -12.68 38.99 -89.05
N ASP A 183 -13.58 38.16 -89.58
CA ASP A 183 -14.11 36.99 -88.85
C ASP A 183 -13.03 35.94 -88.57
N ASN A 184 -12.12 35.69 -89.51
CA ASN A 184 -10.98 34.81 -89.30
C ASN A 184 -10.01 35.34 -88.23
N GLN A 185 -9.79 36.65 -88.17
CA GLN A 185 -8.99 37.26 -87.09
C GLN A 185 -9.66 37.07 -85.73
N ASN A 186 -10.98 37.26 -85.65
CA ASN A 186 -11.75 37.04 -84.42
C ASN A 186 -11.69 35.57 -83.97
N ILE A 187 -11.91 34.61 -84.87
CA ILE A 187 -11.82 33.17 -84.56
C ILE A 187 -10.41 32.83 -84.07
N LYS A 188 -9.37 33.37 -84.70
CA LYS A 188 -7.98 33.16 -84.28
C LYS A 188 -7.70 33.73 -82.89
N GLY A 189 -8.34 34.84 -82.51
CA GLY A 189 -8.32 35.37 -81.14
C GLY A 189 -8.93 34.38 -80.15
N ASN A 190 -10.16 33.93 -80.40
CA ASN A 190 -10.86 32.99 -79.53
C ASN A 190 -10.11 31.66 -79.36
N VAL A 191 -9.45 31.15 -80.41
CA VAL A 191 -8.63 29.93 -80.32
C VAL A 191 -7.47 30.13 -79.34
N LYS A 192 -6.80 31.29 -79.37
CA LYS A 192 -5.72 31.60 -78.42
C LYS A 192 -6.21 31.71 -76.99
N ASP A 193 -7.39 32.31 -76.79
CA ASP A 193 -7.99 32.43 -75.47
C ASP A 193 -8.34 31.05 -74.90
N LEU A 194 -8.92 30.16 -75.72
CA LEU A 194 -9.22 28.77 -75.34
C LEU A 194 -7.96 27.93 -75.12
N GLU A 195 -6.88 28.16 -75.86
CA GLU A 195 -5.58 27.52 -75.62
C GLU A 195 -5.00 27.95 -74.26
N ALA A 196 -5.09 29.24 -73.92
CA ALA A 196 -4.67 29.75 -72.62
C ALA A 196 -5.52 29.20 -71.46
N GLU A 197 -6.84 29.10 -71.66
CA GLU A 197 -7.75 28.51 -70.67
C GLU A 197 -7.46 27.02 -70.44
N ASN A 198 -7.21 26.24 -71.50
CA ASN A 198 -6.84 24.82 -71.38
C ASN A 198 -5.50 24.63 -70.66
N GLU A 199 -4.53 25.50 -70.90
CA GLU A 199 -3.26 25.45 -70.17
C GLU A 199 -3.45 25.79 -68.68
N GLY A 200 -4.31 26.77 -68.36
CA GLY A 200 -4.71 27.08 -66.99
C GLY A 200 -5.37 25.88 -66.29
N LEU A 201 -6.37 25.27 -66.92
CA LEU A 201 -7.06 24.09 -66.40
C LEU A 201 -6.12 22.90 -66.20
N LYS A 202 -5.14 22.73 -67.08
CA LYS A 202 -4.12 21.68 -66.94
C LYS A 202 -3.24 21.89 -65.71
N GLN A 203 -2.82 23.13 -65.45
CA GLN A 203 -2.07 23.47 -64.23
C GLN A 203 -2.91 23.27 -62.97
N GLU A 204 -4.20 23.63 -63.00
CA GLU A 204 -5.13 23.34 -61.91
C GLU A 204 -5.30 21.83 -61.68
N LEU A 205 -5.36 21.03 -62.74
CA LEU A 205 -5.45 19.57 -62.62
C LEU A 205 -4.18 18.95 -62.03
N ASP A 206 -3.01 19.44 -62.43
CA ASP A 206 -1.71 18.97 -61.92
C ASP A 206 -1.54 19.32 -60.44
N THR A 207 -1.93 20.53 -60.03
CA THR A 207 -1.90 20.95 -58.61
C THR A 207 -2.91 20.16 -57.77
N ALA A 208 -4.12 19.92 -58.28
CA ALA A 208 -5.10 19.06 -57.61
C ALA A 208 -4.62 17.61 -57.46
N SER A 209 -3.93 17.08 -58.48
CA SER A 209 -3.35 15.73 -58.43
C SER A 209 -2.23 15.62 -57.39
N LYS A 210 -1.39 16.66 -57.28
CA LYS A 210 -0.36 16.74 -56.24
C LYS A 210 -0.97 16.82 -54.84
N HIS A 211 -1.98 17.67 -54.65
CA HIS A 211 -2.69 17.78 -53.38
C HIS A 211 -3.35 16.46 -52.96
N LYS A 212 -3.95 15.74 -53.92
CA LYS A 212 -4.53 14.41 -53.67
C LYS A 212 -3.48 13.41 -53.18
N PHE A 213 -2.31 13.37 -53.83
CA PHE A 213 -1.22 12.49 -53.42
C PHE A 213 -0.74 12.79 -51.99
N GLU A 214 -0.59 14.07 -51.64
CA GLU A 214 -0.22 14.50 -50.29
C GLU A 214 -1.27 14.11 -49.25
N MET A 215 -2.56 14.22 -49.57
CA MET A 215 -3.65 13.79 -48.68
C MET A 215 -3.69 12.26 -48.50
N ASP A 216 -3.50 11.50 -49.57
CA ASP A 216 -3.42 10.03 -49.50
C ASP A 216 -2.24 9.58 -48.63
N GLN A 217 -1.11 10.28 -48.70
CA GLN A 217 0.05 10.03 -47.84
C GLN A 217 -0.23 10.36 -46.36
N LYS A 218 -0.90 11.48 -46.07
CA LYS A 218 -1.32 11.84 -44.70
C LYS A 218 -2.32 10.84 -44.13
N LEU A 219 -3.29 10.40 -44.92
CA LEU A 219 -4.28 9.38 -44.53
C LEU A 219 -3.59 8.07 -44.14
N LYS A 220 -2.59 7.64 -44.92
CA LYS A 220 -1.82 6.44 -44.61
C LYS A 220 -1.05 6.55 -43.29
N ASN A 221 -0.45 7.71 -43.02
CA ASN A 221 0.24 7.95 -41.75
C ASN A 221 -0.72 7.90 -40.56
N ILE A 222 -1.88 8.55 -40.67
CA ILE A 222 -2.93 8.53 -39.63
C ILE A 222 -3.44 7.10 -39.41
N GLN A 223 -3.59 6.30 -40.46
CA GLN A 223 -3.98 4.89 -40.34
C GLN A 223 -2.93 4.08 -39.55
N MET A 224 -1.65 4.27 -39.84
CA MET A 224 -0.57 3.61 -39.10
C MET A 224 -0.54 4.03 -37.62
N GLU A 225 -0.77 5.32 -37.34
CA GLU A 225 -0.84 5.84 -35.98
C GLU A 225 -2.04 5.29 -35.21
N ASN A 226 -3.21 5.18 -35.86
CA ASN A 226 -4.39 4.56 -35.27
C ASN A 226 -4.19 3.07 -34.98
N GLU A 227 -3.54 2.32 -35.86
CA GLU A 227 -3.20 0.91 -35.60
C GLU A 227 -2.23 0.77 -34.41
N ALA A 228 -1.24 1.67 -34.31
CA ALA A 228 -0.34 1.72 -33.16
C ALA A 228 -1.10 2.06 -31.86
N LEU A 229 -2.00 3.04 -31.89
CA LEU A 229 -2.83 3.41 -30.74
C LEU A 229 -3.79 2.28 -30.33
N ILE A 230 -4.36 1.54 -31.27
CA ILE A 230 -5.19 0.35 -30.99
C ILE A 230 -4.34 -0.73 -30.31
N SER A 231 -3.12 -0.97 -30.79
CA SER A 231 -2.18 -1.90 -30.16
C SER A 231 -1.86 -1.47 -28.72
N VAL A 232 -1.50 -0.21 -28.51
CA VAL A 232 -1.23 0.35 -27.16
C VAL A 232 -2.47 0.26 -26.26
N LYS A 233 -3.66 0.55 -26.78
CA LYS A 233 -4.93 0.42 -26.04
C LYS A 233 -5.18 -1.02 -25.61
N SER A 234 -4.86 -2.00 -26.46
CA SER A 234 -5.02 -3.42 -26.12
C SER A 234 -4.07 -3.83 -24.98
N VAL A 235 -2.80 -3.42 -25.05
CA VAL A 235 -1.78 -3.74 -24.03
C VAL A 235 -2.07 -3.05 -22.69
N THR A 236 -2.51 -1.79 -22.73
CA THR A 236 -2.90 -1.06 -21.52
C THR A 236 -4.15 -1.66 -20.88
N SER A 237 -5.12 -2.13 -21.68
CA SER A 237 -6.30 -2.83 -21.15
C SER A 237 -5.95 -4.16 -20.49
N THR A 238 -5.03 -4.96 -21.07
CA THR A 238 -4.59 -6.21 -20.44
C THR A 238 -3.83 -5.94 -19.13
N ARG A 239 -2.98 -4.92 -19.10
CA ARG A 239 -2.26 -4.53 -17.88
C ARG A 239 -3.20 -4.02 -16.79
N LEU A 240 -4.21 -3.24 -17.15
CA LEU A 240 -5.21 -2.75 -16.21
C LEU A 240 -6.00 -3.91 -15.58
N HIS A 241 -6.36 -4.92 -16.38
CA HIS A 241 -7.01 -6.12 -15.87
C HIS A 241 -6.11 -6.93 -14.90
N GLU A 242 -4.81 -7.02 -15.18
CA GLU A 242 -3.84 -7.65 -14.28
C GLU A 242 -3.68 -6.88 -12.96
N GLU A 243 -3.61 -5.55 -13.02
CA GLU A 243 -3.56 -4.68 -11.83
C GLU A 243 -4.88 -4.76 -11.02
N GLU A 244 -6.05 -4.82 -11.67
CA GLU A 244 -7.34 -5.06 -10.99
C GLU A 244 -7.35 -6.39 -10.24
N LYS A 245 -6.86 -7.46 -10.88
CA LYS A 245 -6.76 -8.78 -10.25
C LYS A 245 -5.81 -8.77 -9.04
N PHE A 246 -4.70 -8.02 -9.12
CA PHE A 246 -3.79 -7.85 -8.00
C PHE A 246 -4.43 -7.06 -6.84
N VAL A 247 -5.17 -5.98 -7.14
CA VAL A 247 -5.91 -5.22 -6.14
C VAL A 247 -6.98 -6.08 -5.46
N GLU A 248 -7.68 -6.92 -6.21
CA GLU A 248 -8.68 -7.85 -5.64
C GLU A 248 -8.02 -8.91 -4.75
N GLN A 249 -6.85 -9.42 -5.13
CA GLN A 249 -6.05 -10.30 -4.28
C GLN A 249 -5.58 -9.60 -2.99
N MET A 250 -5.14 -8.34 -3.08
CA MET A 250 -4.76 -7.55 -1.90
C MET A 250 -5.94 -7.28 -0.96
N LYS A 251 -7.15 -7.07 -1.49
CA LYS A 251 -8.37 -6.93 -0.69
C LYS A 251 -8.69 -8.21 0.08
N LEU A 252 -8.58 -9.37 -0.57
CA LEU A 252 -8.76 -10.65 0.10
C LEU A 252 -7.75 -10.85 1.23
N GLU A 253 -6.49 -10.48 0.99
CA GLU A 253 -5.44 -10.58 2.00
C GLU A 253 -5.66 -9.61 3.17
N MET A 254 -6.12 -8.38 2.92
CA MET A 254 -6.54 -7.45 3.98
C MET A 254 -7.66 -8.04 4.83
N SER A 255 -8.72 -8.57 4.21
CA SER A 255 -9.82 -9.19 4.98
C SER A 255 -9.36 -10.39 5.79
N ARG A 256 -8.38 -11.16 5.28
CA ARG A 256 -7.74 -12.25 6.04
C ARG A 256 -7.00 -11.72 7.26
N VAL A 257 -6.20 -10.67 7.11
CA VAL A 257 -5.44 -10.03 8.20
C VAL A 257 -6.38 -9.38 9.21
N GLU A 258 -7.47 -8.74 8.77
CA GLU A 258 -8.48 -8.18 9.67
C GLU A 258 -9.13 -9.27 10.53
N SER A 259 -9.51 -10.40 9.94
CA SER A 259 -10.03 -11.55 10.69
C SER A 259 -9.00 -12.12 11.67
N GLU A 260 -7.72 -12.17 11.29
CA GLU A 260 -6.64 -12.67 12.14
C GLU A 260 -6.36 -11.71 13.31
N ASN A 261 -6.41 -10.39 13.08
CA ASN A 261 -6.32 -9.37 14.12
C ASN A 261 -7.49 -9.45 15.11
N GLU A 262 -8.72 -9.64 14.62
CA GLU A 262 -9.88 -9.77 15.51
C GLU A 262 -9.75 -11.03 16.39
N ARG A 263 -9.24 -12.13 15.84
CA ARG A 263 -8.94 -13.35 16.62
C ARG A 263 -7.86 -13.10 17.67
N LEU A 264 -6.74 -12.48 17.29
CA LEU A 264 -5.66 -12.15 18.22
C LEU A 264 -6.12 -11.21 19.34
N LYS A 265 -7.02 -10.28 19.03
CA LYS A 265 -7.62 -9.37 20.02
C LYS A 265 -8.48 -10.13 21.03
N GLN A 266 -9.29 -11.08 20.58
CA GLN A 266 -10.07 -11.96 21.47
C GLN A 266 -9.15 -12.83 22.35
N ASP A 267 -8.05 -13.36 21.79
CA ASP A 267 -7.10 -14.17 22.54
C ASP A 267 -6.32 -13.33 23.57
N LEU A 268 -5.98 -12.09 23.23
CA LEU A 268 -5.39 -11.13 24.18
C LEU A 268 -6.36 -10.79 25.32
N GLU A 269 -7.65 -10.61 25.00
CA GLU A 269 -8.68 -10.34 26.01
C GLU A 269 -8.86 -11.52 26.97
N LYS A 270 -8.88 -12.76 26.44
CA LYS A 270 -8.90 -13.98 27.27
C LYS A 270 -7.66 -14.07 28.17
N ALA A 271 -6.47 -13.84 27.62
CA ALA A 271 -5.23 -13.83 28.41
C ALA A 271 -5.26 -12.74 29.49
N GLY A 272 -5.81 -11.56 29.18
CA GLY A 272 -6.00 -10.47 30.14
C GLY A 272 -6.96 -10.85 31.28
N GLN A 273 -8.06 -11.52 30.97
CA GLN A 273 -9.00 -12.06 31.97
C GLN A 273 -8.32 -13.12 32.86
N GLU A 274 -7.53 -14.01 32.26
CA GLU A 274 -6.80 -15.07 32.97
C GLU A 274 -5.72 -14.50 33.90
N VAL A 275 -4.98 -13.48 33.46
CA VAL A 275 -4.04 -12.73 34.29
C VAL A 275 -4.76 -12.01 35.43
N SER A 276 -5.90 -11.36 35.17
CA SER A 276 -6.70 -10.73 36.22
C SER A 276 -7.18 -11.75 37.27
N TYR A 277 -7.58 -12.94 36.82
CA TYR A 277 -8.02 -14.02 37.69
C TYR A 277 -6.87 -14.54 38.57
N LEU A 278 -5.71 -14.82 37.98
CA LEU A 278 -4.51 -15.25 38.71
C LEU A 278 -4.03 -14.17 39.69
N ASN A 279 -4.10 -12.90 39.31
CA ASN A 279 -3.71 -11.79 40.18
C ASN A 279 -4.64 -11.66 41.40
N ASN A 280 -5.95 -11.88 41.21
CA ASN A 280 -6.89 -11.92 42.32
C ASN A 280 -6.61 -13.11 43.25
N GLN A 281 -6.31 -14.30 42.70
CA GLN A 281 -5.90 -15.44 43.52
C GLN A 281 -4.61 -15.16 44.30
N LEU A 282 -3.61 -14.54 43.66
CA LEU A 282 -2.36 -14.15 44.30
C LEU A 282 -2.60 -13.17 45.46
N ASN A 283 -3.47 -12.18 45.26
CA ASN A 283 -3.82 -11.22 46.31
C ASN A 283 -4.52 -11.92 47.48
N THR A 284 -5.46 -12.82 47.22
CA THR A 284 -6.10 -13.59 48.30
C THR A 284 -5.11 -14.46 49.07
N ALA A 285 -4.15 -15.09 48.37
CA ALA A 285 -3.10 -15.87 49.00
C ALA A 285 -2.16 -14.98 49.84
N ASN A 286 -1.83 -13.77 49.36
CA ASN A 286 -1.02 -12.81 50.11
C ASN A 286 -1.76 -12.31 51.37
N GLU A 287 -3.06 -12.03 51.28
CA GLU A 287 -3.87 -11.67 52.46
C GLU A 287 -3.95 -12.82 53.48
N GLU A 288 -4.01 -14.07 53.01
CA GLU A 288 -3.94 -15.25 53.89
C GLU A 288 -2.56 -15.40 54.54
N ILE A 289 -1.48 -15.19 53.79
CA ILE A 289 -0.11 -15.17 54.33
C ILE A 289 0.02 -14.10 55.41
N GLU A 290 -0.45 -12.87 55.15
CA GLU A 290 -0.40 -11.77 56.12
C GLU A 290 -1.20 -12.10 57.40
N LYS A 291 -2.38 -12.73 57.27
CA LYS A 291 -3.16 -13.22 58.42
C LYS A 291 -2.39 -14.28 59.21
N LEU A 292 -1.72 -15.21 58.54
CA LEU A 292 -0.92 -16.25 59.18
C LEU A 292 0.34 -15.68 59.86
N GLU A 293 1.00 -14.71 59.23
CA GLU A 293 2.14 -14.00 59.84
C GLU A 293 1.73 -13.26 61.12
N ASN A 294 0.58 -12.57 61.10
CA ASN A 294 0.05 -11.91 62.29
C ASN A 294 -0.33 -12.91 63.39
N ALA A 295 -0.99 -14.02 63.05
CA ALA A 295 -1.30 -15.08 64.01
C ALA A 295 -0.02 -15.71 64.61
N LEU A 296 1.05 -15.84 63.82
CA LEU A 296 2.34 -16.35 64.29
C LEU A 296 3.03 -15.36 65.24
N ILE A 297 2.88 -14.05 65.02
CA ILE A 297 3.33 -13.02 65.95
C ILE A 297 2.59 -13.13 67.28
N ASP A 298 1.26 -13.29 67.25
CA ASP A 298 0.43 -13.44 68.46
C ASP A 298 0.79 -14.69 69.26
N VAL A 299 0.91 -15.85 68.60
CA VAL A 299 1.34 -17.11 69.24
C VAL A 299 2.75 -16.98 69.82
N LYS A 300 3.65 -16.26 69.16
CA LYS A 300 5.01 -16.02 69.67
C LYS A 300 5.01 -15.10 70.90
N ALA A 301 4.09 -14.12 70.97
CA ALA A 301 3.90 -13.28 72.15
C ALA A 301 3.31 -14.08 73.32
N GLU A 302 2.31 -14.94 73.06
CA GLU A 302 1.74 -15.85 74.06
C GLU A 302 2.79 -16.84 74.59
N ALA A 303 3.55 -17.49 73.72
CA ALA A 303 4.61 -18.40 74.11
C ALA A 303 5.69 -17.71 74.96
N LYS A 304 6.01 -16.45 74.66
CA LYS A 304 6.93 -15.64 75.47
C LYS A 304 6.36 -15.35 76.86
N SER A 305 5.09 -14.96 76.95
CA SER A 305 4.42 -14.72 78.23
C SER A 305 4.28 -15.98 79.09
N ALA A 306 4.02 -17.14 78.45
CA ALA A 306 3.97 -18.43 79.11
C ALA A 306 5.36 -18.86 79.62
N ALA A 307 6.43 -18.64 78.84
CA ALA A 307 7.80 -18.91 79.27
C ALA A 307 8.21 -18.04 80.47
N GLU A 308 7.83 -16.76 80.48
CA GLU A 308 8.06 -15.86 81.62
C GLU A 308 7.28 -16.30 82.87
N SER A 309 6.02 -16.74 82.70
CA SER A 309 5.21 -17.33 83.77
C SER A 309 5.82 -18.62 84.33
N PHE A 310 6.24 -19.56 83.48
CA PHE A 310 6.89 -20.80 83.90
C PHE A 310 8.24 -20.54 84.58
N SER A 311 8.99 -19.53 84.12
CA SER A 311 10.24 -19.11 84.77
C SER A 311 9.98 -18.61 86.19
N SER A 312 8.95 -17.78 86.39
CA SER A 312 8.51 -17.33 87.72
C SER A 312 8.07 -18.49 88.62
N GLN A 313 7.28 -19.43 88.08
CA GLN A 313 6.84 -20.60 88.83
C GLN A 313 8.01 -21.50 89.23
N THR A 314 8.97 -21.71 88.34
CA THR A 314 10.17 -22.51 88.60
C THR A 314 11.03 -21.86 89.70
N ALA A 315 11.18 -20.52 89.69
CA ALA A 315 11.90 -19.80 90.73
C ALA A 315 11.22 -19.93 92.11
N ASN A 316 9.88 -19.88 92.16
CA ASN A 316 9.12 -20.08 93.40
C ASN A 316 9.28 -21.51 93.93
N PHE A 317 9.16 -22.54 93.07
CA PHE A 317 9.36 -23.93 93.47
C PHE A 317 10.79 -24.21 93.94
N MET A 318 11.80 -23.57 93.35
CA MET A 318 13.19 -23.69 93.80
C MET A 318 13.37 -23.12 95.21
N SER A 319 12.79 -21.96 95.51
CA SER A 319 12.80 -21.37 96.86
C SER A 319 12.07 -22.26 97.88
N GLU A 320 10.93 -22.83 97.49
CA GLU A 320 10.13 -23.71 98.35
C GLU A 320 10.84 -25.04 98.63
N ASN A 321 11.49 -25.64 97.62
CA ASN A 321 12.33 -26.83 97.78
C ASN A 321 13.55 -26.57 98.65
N GLU A 322 14.19 -25.40 98.53
CA GLU A 322 15.33 -25.02 99.37
C GLU A 322 14.91 -24.85 100.84
N ASN A 323 13.73 -24.26 101.08
CA ASN A 323 13.13 -24.18 102.41
C ASN A 323 12.77 -25.56 102.98
N LEU A 324 12.19 -26.45 102.18
CA LEU A 324 11.86 -27.82 102.58
C LEU A 324 13.13 -28.63 102.89
N LYS A 325 14.18 -28.48 102.09
CA LYS A 325 15.48 -29.14 102.31
C LYS A 325 16.09 -28.73 103.65
N ASN A 326 16.13 -27.42 103.93
CA ASN A 326 16.64 -26.90 105.20
C ASN A 326 15.82 -27.42 106.40
N LYS A 327 14.50 -27.62 106.22
CA LYS A 327 13.62 -28.19 107.23
C LYS A 327 13.90 -29.68 107.45
N LEU A 328 14.07 -30.44 106.37
CA LEU A 328 14.36 -31.88 106.42
C LEU A 328 15.73 -32.15 107.08
N ASP A 329 16.75 -31.34 106.80
CA ASP A 329 18.07 -31.44 107.44
C ASP A 329 18.01 -31.18 108.95
N SER A 330 17.15 -30.25 109.37
CA SER A 330 16.90 -29.99 110.81
C SER A 330 16.18 -31.15 111.49
N GLU A 331 15.25 -31.81 110.80
CA GLU A 331 14.52 -32.98 111.31
C GLU A 331 15.38 -34.24 111.35
N LEU A 332 16.25 -34.47 110.35
CA LEU A 332 17.25 -35.55 110.32
C LEU A 332 18.21 -35.47 111.51
N SER A 333 18.64 -34.26 111.86
CA SER A 333 19.50 -34.01 113.03
C SER A 333 18.77 -34.34 114.35
N SER A 334 17.46 -34.07 114.43
CA SER A 334 16.63 -34.41 115.58
C SER A 334 16.37 -35.92 115.71
N MET A 335 16.05 -36.60 114.60
CA MET A 335 15.78 -38.03 114.58
C MET A 335 17.02 -38.89 114.84
N SER A 336 18.20 -38.43 114.39
CA SER A 336 19.47 -39.09 114.71
C SER A 336 19.77 -39.10 116.21
N SER A 337 19.38 -38.06 116.95
CA SER A 337 19.52 -38.00 118.42
C SER A 337 18.56 -38.96 119.12
N LYS A 338 17.33 -39.10 118.62
CA LYS A 338 16.33 -40.03 119.17
C LYS A 338 16.64 -41.51 118.86
N LEU A 339 17.34 -41.79 117.75
CA LEU A 339 17.74 -43.16 117.38
C LEU A 339 18.80 -43.74 118.33
N GLU A 340 19.73 -42.92 118.82
CA GLU A 340 20.73 -43.34 119.83
C GLU A 340 20.11 -43.58 121.21
N GLU A 341 19.02 -42.88 121.54
CA GLU A 341 18.25 -43.10 122.77
C GLU A 341 17.39 -44.38 122.69
N ALA A 342 16.80 -44.67 121.53
CA ALA A 342 16.04 -45.89 121.30
C ALA A 342 16.91 -47.17 121.31
N LYS A 343 18.17 -47.10 120.85
CA LYS A 343 19.11 -48.24 120.94
C LYS A 343 19.40 -48.64 122.40
N ARG A 344 19.50 -47.68 123.32
CA ARG A 344 19.67 -47.94 124.76
C ARG A 344 18.46 -48.65 125.39
N ASN A 345 17.26 -48.31 124.94
CA ASN A 345 16.02 -48.90 125.46
C ASN A 345 15.74 -50.32 124.91
N ILE A 346 16.29 -50.69 123.75
CA ILE A 346 16.17 -52.05 123.18
C ILE A 346 17.01 -53.08 123.95
N GLU A 347 18.16 -52.68 124.52
CA GLU A 347 18.97 -53.55 125.38
C GLU A 347 18.29 -53.88 126.72
N GLU A 348 17.39 -53.02 127.22
CA GLU A 348 16.64 -53.22 128.46
C GLU A 348 15.41 -54.14 128.27
N LEU A 349 14.73 -54.07 127.12
CA LEU A 349 13.55 -54.90 126.78
C LEU A 349 13.89 -56.35 126.37
N THR A 350 15.17 -56.67 126.19
CA THR A 350 15.61 -58.05 125.89
C THR A 350 15.56 -58.94 127.15
N VAL A 351 15.60 -58.34 128.35
CA VAL A 351 15.47 -59.04 129.65
C VAL A 351 14.00 -59.36 129.97
N ASP A 352 13.04 -58.56 129.49
CA ASP A 352 11.61 -58.79 129.73
C ASP A 352 10.98 -59.85 128.79
N CYS A 353 11.63 -60.17 127.67
CA CYS A 353 11.16 -61.20 126.73
C CYS A 353 11.34 -62.66 127.21
N GLU A 354 12.11 -62.88 128.30
CA GLU A 354 12.25 -64.21 128.92
C GLU A 354 11.10 -64.54 129.89
N GLN A 355 10.34 -63.56 130.37
CA GLN A 355 9.25 -63.74 131.35
C GLN A 355 7.86 -63.98 130.70
N LEU A 356 7.66 -63.67 129.42
CA LEU A 356 6.37 -63.82 128.70
C LEU A 356 6.20 -65.15 127.92
N LYS A 357 7.18 -66.07 128.00
CA LYS A 357 7.03 -67.44 127.47
C LYS A 357 6.32 -68.39 128.44
N GLU A 358 6.11 -68.01 129.69
CA GLU A 358 5.51 -68.87 130.72
C GLU A 358 3.97 -68.76 130.77
N ASP A 359 3.39 -67.60 130.42
CA ASP A 359 1.95 -67.34 130.53
C ASP A 359 1.10 -67.74 129.31
N ASN A 360 1.70 -68.09 128.17
CA ASN A 360 0.96 -68.52 126.97
C ASN A 360 0.66 -70.03 126.91
N SER A 361 0.94 -70.78 127.99
CA SER A 361 0.80 -72.24 128.04
C SER A 361 -0.52 -72.76 128.65
N LYS A 362 -1.48 -71.89 129.04
CA LYS A 362 -2.68 -72.32 129.80
C LYS A 362 -4.05 -71.83 129.31
N LEU A 363 -4.18 -71.25 128.11
CA LEU A 363 -5.49 -70.79 127.58
C LEU A 363 -5.70 -71.08 126.08
N LEU A 364 -5.66 -72.35 125.67
CA LEU A 364 -6.36 -72.81 124.45
C LEU A 364 -6.64 -74.32 124.43
N GLY A 365 -6.88 -74.88 125.62
CA GLY A 365 -7.26 -76.29 125.84
C GLY A 365 -8.77 -76.53 126.05
N ILE A 366 -9.64 -75.58 125.72
CA ILE A 366 -11.12 -75.72 125.86
C ILE A 366 -11.82 -75.00 124.70
N ASN A 367 -11.58 -75.44 123.47
CA ASN A 367 -12.48 -75.12 122.35
C ASN A 367 -12.70 -76.32 121.42
N ASN A 368 -12.69 -77.51 122.03
CA ASN A 368 -13.05 -78.80 121.42
C ASN A 368 -14.00 -79.53 122.37
N SER A 369 -15.29 -79.18 122.32
CA SER A 369 -16.42 -80.00 122.78
C SER A 369 -17.69 -79.13 122.78
N LEU A 370 -18.73 -79.57 122.08
CA LEU A 370 -20.11 -79.02 122.05
C LEU A 370 -20.40 -77.87 121.08
N ASP A 371 -20.26 -78.13 119.78
CA ASP A 371 -21.32 -77.68 118.84
C ASP A 371 -21.61 -78.71 117.74
N GLN A 372 -21.61 -79.98 118.15
CA GLN A 372 -22.55 -80.95 117.62
C GLN A 372 -23.51 -81.28 118.76
N GLN A 373 -24.69 -80.67 118.75
CA GLN A 373 -25.90 -81.37 119.11
C GLN A 373 -27.13 -80.61 118.58
N LEU A 374 -27.79 -81.31 117.65
CA LEU A 374 -29.25 -81.40 117.57
C LEU A 374 -29.95 -80.23 116.88
N LYS A 375 -30.41 -80.42 115.64
CA LYS A 375 -31.48 -81.32 115.16
C LYS A 375 -32.83 -80.60 115.15
N ALA A 376 -33.51 -80.84 114.02
CA ALA A 376 -34.96 -81.00 113.91
C ALA A 376 -35.75 -79.67 114.01
N LYS A 377 -36.88 -79.48 113.35
CA LYS A 377 -37.70 -80.34 112.49
C LYS A 377 -38.76 -79.43 111.85
N ASP A 378 -39.66 -80.07 111.10
CA ASP A 378 -40.92 -79.56 110.54
C ASP A 378 -40.73 -79.16 109.07
N GLU A 379 -40.91 -80.02 108.06
CA GLU A 379 -41.94 -81.06 107.89
C GLU A 379 -43.33 -80.57 108.29
N GLU A 380 -44.02 -79.91 107.35
CA GLU A 380 -45.43 -80.25 107.15
C GLU A 380 -45.88 -80.04 105.69
N ASN A 381 -46.17 -81.18 105.08
CA ASN A 381 -47.43 -81.46 104.39
C ASN A 381 -47.82 -80.63 103.14
N SER A 382 -47.79 -81.34 102.00
CA SER A 382 -49.00 -82.03 101.49
C SER A 382 -49.43 -81.67 100.05
N ILE A 383 -49.13 -82.62 99.15
CA ILE A 383 -50.07 -83.32 98.25
C ILE A 383 -50.42 -82.70 96.86
N HIS A 384 -50.08 -83.50 95.83
CA HIS A 384 -50.74 -83.81 94.53
C HIS A 384 -51.00 -82.69 93.50
N ASN A 385 -50.94 -82.92 92.18
CA ASN A 385 -51.05 -84.17 91.42
C ASN A 385 -50.58 -84.06 89.95
N GLU A 386 -50.36 -85.25 89.35
CA GLU A 386 -50.56 -85.63 87.93
C GLU A 386 -49.77 -84.90 86.82
N ALA A 387 -49.15 -85.56 85.84
CA ALA A 387 -49.20 -86.93 85.33
C ALA A 387 -47.90 -87.16 84.53
N MET A 388 -47.15 -88.24 84.77
CA MET A 388 -47.11 -89.46 83.94
C MET A 388 -46.86 -89.19 82.44
N GLY A 389 -45.91 -89.80 81.77
CA GLY A 389 -45.08 -90.93 82.15
C GLY A 389 -44.37 -91.46 80.92
N LYS A 390 -43.04 -91.50 81.04
CA LYS A 390 -42.08 -92.45 80.48
C LYS A 390 -42.02 -92.59 78.94
N PHE A 391 -40.86 -92.33 78.36
CA PHE A 391 -39.76 -93.29 78.26
C PHE A 391 -40.20 -94.58 77.56
N GLU A 392 -39.77 -94.75 76.32
CA GLU A 392 -38.85 -95.81 75.91
C GLU A 392 -38.74 -95.73 74.39
N GLN A 393 -37.65 -95.13 73.93
CA GLN A 393 -36.51 -95.89 73.42
C GLN A 393 -36.79 -96.55 72.07
N ALA A 394 -36.02 -96.01 71.11
CA ALA A 394 -35.25 -96.75 70.14
C ALA A 394 -35.95 -97.19 68.84
N LEU A 395 -35.41 -96.59 67.77
CA LEU A 395 -34.90 -97.23 66.57
C LEU A 395 -35.89 -97.63 65.46
N GLU A 396 -35.66 -96.92 64.35
CA GLU A 396 -35.47 -97.43 62.99
C GLU A 396 -36.57 -98.23 62.28
N LYS A 397 -36.94 -97.63 61.14
CA LYS A 397 -37.41 -98.22 59.86
C LYS A 397 -38.83 -98.76 59.87
N VAL A 398 -39.74 -98.10 59.14
CA VAL A 398 -39.89 -98.24 57.68
C VAL A 398 -40.07 -99.70 57.30
N ASP A 399 -41.28 -100.25 57.41
CA ASP A 399 -41.76 -101.25 56.44
C ASP A 399 -43.23 -101.69 56.66
N ALA A 400 -44.11 -100.76 57.03
CA ALA A 400 -45.54 -101.10 57.00
C ALA A 400 -46.46 -99.92 56.68
N LEU A 401 -45.99 -98.99 55.84
CA LEU A 401 -46.85 -98.20 54.93
C LEU A 401 -47.35 -99.09 53.77
N MET A 402 -47.93 -100.25 54.08
CA MET A 402 -48.22 -101.25 53.05
C MET A 402 -49.51 -102.05 53.22
N ILE A 403 -50.49 -101.56 54.01
CA ILE A 403 -51.83 -102.18 54.03
C ILE A 403 -53.00 -101.19 53.88
N GLU A 404 -52.84 -99.89 54.12
CA GLU A 404 -53.95 -98.92 53.89
C GLU A 404 -53.93 -98.26 52.49
N VAL A 405 -52.88 -98.49 51.69
CA VAL A 405 -52.75 -98.01 50.30
C VAL A 405 -53.60 -98.82 49.29
N GLU A 406 -54.12 -100.00 49.68
CA GLU A 406 -54.86 -100.89 48.76
C GLU A 406 -56.38 -100.66 48.70
N LYS A 407 -56.98 -99.86 49.60
CA LYS A 407 -58.44 -99.57 49.56
C LYS A 407 -58.83 -98.24 48.90
N LEU A 408 -57.86 -97.36 48.62
CA LEU A 408 -58.07 -96.11 47.87
C LEU A 408 -57.56 -96.16 46.42
N SER A 409 -57.06 -97.32 45.98
CA SER A 409 -56.57 -97.58 44.62
C SER A 409 -57.71 -97.88 43.61
N THR A 410 -58.83 -98.44 44.06
CA THR A 410 -59.88 -98.92 43.15
C THR A 410 -60.94 -97.87 42.79
N ALA A 411 -61.04 -96.75 43.53
CA ALA A 411 -61.94 -95.64 43.19
C ALA A 411 -61.28 -94.55 42.30
N LYS A 412 -59.94 -94.54 42.20
CA LYS A 412 -59.19 -93.61 41.32
C LYS A 412 -59.20 -94.05 39.84
N SER A 413 -59.29 -95.35 39.57
CA SER A 413 -59.16 -95.92 38.22
C SER A 413 -60.38 -95.70 37.31
N GLN A 414 -61.58 -95.49 37.86
CA GLN A 414 -62.79 -95.23 37.06
C GLN A 414 -62.98 -93.75 36.70
N LEU A 415 -62.44 -92.81 37.49
CA LEU A 415 -62.43 -91.38 37.14
C LEU A 415 -61.26 -90.97 36.24
N LEU A 416 -60.24 -91.83 36.10
CA LEU A 416 -59.11 -91.59 35.18
C LEU A 416 -59.51 -91.80 33.71
N GLY A 417 -60.39 -92.76 33.41
CA GLY A 417 -60.81 -93.07 32.04
C GLY A 417 -61.71 -92.01 31.39
N ASP A 418 -62.60 -91.37 32.16
CA ASP A 418 -63.50 -90.34 31.61
C ASP A 418 -62.80 -88.98 31.43
N VAL A 419 -61.75 -88.70 32.23
CA VAL A 419 -60.90 -87.51 32.08
C VAL A 419 -59.94 -87.65 30.88
N GLU A 420 -59.55 -88.87 30.51
CA GLU A 420 -58.61 -89.11 29.41
C GLU A 420 -59.26 -88.94 28.03
N ASN A 421 -60.53 -89.33 27.86
CA ASN A 421 -61.28 -89.11 26.62
C ASN A 421 -61.71 -87.65 26.41
N LEU A 422 -62.14 -86.95 27.46
CA LEU A 422 -62.45 -85.51 27.40
C LEU A 422 -61.20 -84.65 27.17
N ASN A 423 -60.03 -85.06 27.69
CA ASN A 423 -58.77 -84.38 27.40
C ASN A 423 -58.30 -84.59 25.96
N GLN A 424 -58.57 -85.74 25.33
CA GLN A 424 -58.25 -85.95 23.92
C GLN A 424 -59.13 -85.09 22.98
N GLU A 425 -60.42 -84.89 23.28
CA GLU A 425 -61.28 -83.96 22.52
C GLU A 425 -60.97 -82.47 22.81
N LEU A 426 -60.61 -82.11 24.05
CA LEU A 426 -60.19 -80.75 24.42
C LEU A 426 -58.83 -80.38 23.82
N THR A 427 -57.93 -81.34 23.62
CA THR A 427 -56.62 -81.10 23.00
C THR A 427 -56.71 -80.99 21.48
N ALA A 428 -57.58 -81.75 20.82
CA ALA A 428 -57.86 -81.59 19.40
C ALA A 428 -58.53 -80.24 19.08
N THR A 429 -59.55 -79.84 19.84
CA THR A 429 -60.20 -78.53 19.67
C THR A 429 -59.31 -77.34 20.08
N LYS A 430 -58.37 -77.52 21.02
CA LYS A 430 -57.31 -76.52 21.30
C LYS A 430 -56.27 -76.43 20.19
N LEU A 431 -55.93 -77.54 19.52
CA LEU A 431 -54.97 -77.52 18.41
C LEU A 431 -55.57 -76.79 17.20
N GLU A 432 -56.83 -77.09 16.85
CA GLU A 432 -57.56 -76.40 15.77
C GLU A 432 -57.83 -74.92 16.11
N SER A 433 -58.15 -74.59 17.37
CA SER A 433 -58.24 -73.19 17.82
C SER A 433 -56.89 -72.47 17.79
N SER A 434 -55.77 -73.15 18.06
CA SER A 434 -54.42 -72.58 18.00
C SER A 434 -53.96 -72.32 16.57
N GLU A 435 -54.31 -73.19 15.63
CA GLU A 435 -54.01 -73.01 14.21
C GLU A 435 -54.87 -71.89 13.60
N ALA A 436 -56.16 -71.81 13.93
CA ALA A 436 -57.00 -70.69 13.53
C ALA A 436 -56.52 -69.35 14.12
N GLN A 437 -56.03 -69.33 15.36
CA GLN A 437 -55.42 -68.13 15.96
C GLN A 437 -54.12 -67.71 15.25
N LYS A 438 -53.27 -68.66 14.86
CA LYS A 438 -52.05 -68.34 14.08
C LYS A 438 -52.37 -67.77 12.70
N ILE A 439 -53.39 -68.30 12.01
CA ILE A 439 -53.80 -67.78 10.71
C ILE A 439 -54.38 -66.36 10.86
N ILE A 440 -55.23 -66.12 11.86
CA ILE A 440 -55.78 -64.78 12.13
C ILE A 440 -54.65 -63.79 12.44
N GLN A 441 -53.70 -64.16 13.30
CA GLN A 441 -52.52 -63.35 13.63
C GLN A 441 -51.71 -63.00 12.38
N LEU A 442 -51.43 -63.98 11.50
CA LEU A 442 -50.70 -63.73 10.25
C LEU A 442 -51.46 -62.79 9.31
N THR A 443 -52.78 -62.93 9.18
CA THR A 443 -53.59 -61.98 8.39
C THR A 443 -53.70 -60.59 9.02
N GLU A 444 -53.69 -60.49 10.35
CA GLU A 444 -53.66 -59.19 11.05
C GLU A 444 -52.28 -58.52 10.91
N ASP A 445 -51.20 -59.29 10.97
CA ASP A 445 -49.84 -58.81 10.74
C ASP A 445 -49.66 -58.34 9.27
N GLU A 446 -50.19 -59.08 8.30
CA GLU A 446 -50.23 -58.64 6.89
C GLU A 446 -51.08 -57.39 6.69
N LYS A 447 -52.24 -57.29 7.36
CA LYS A 447 -53.10 -56.09 7.33
C LYS A 447 -52.39 -54.89 7.94
N HIS A 448 -51.66 -55.06 9.04
CA HIS A 448 -50.86 -54.00 9.66
C HIS A 448 -49.68 -53.61 8.77
N SER A 449 -49.02 -54.56 8.11
CA SER A 449 -47.95 -54.31 7.14
C SER A 449 -48.46 -53.49 5.95
N LEU A 450 -49.57 -53.90 5.32
CA LEU A 450 -50.20 -53.17 4.23
C LEU A 450 -50.77 -51.81 4.67
N SER A 451 -51.28 -51.70 5.90
CA SER A 451 -51.71 -50.42 6.47
C SER A 451 -50.53 -49.49 6.69
N SER A 452 -49.39 -50.00 7.12
CA SER A 452 -48.15 -49.23 7.27
C SER A 452 -47.62 -48.79 5.92
N GLU A 453 -47.67 -49.65 4.90
CA GLU A 453 -47.28 -49.32 3.52
C GLU A 453 -48.20 -48.25 2.92
N ASN A 454 -49.51 -48.34 3.13
CA ASN A 454 -50.46 -47.32 2.69
C ASN A 454 -50.21 -45.96 3.36
N ILE A 455 -49.90 -45.93 4.65
CA ILE A 455 -49.52 -44.68 5.35
C ILE A 455 -48.23 -44.12 4.76
N ALA A 456 -47.24 -44.97 4.46
CA ALA A 456 -45.99 -44.54 3.82
C ALA A 456 -46.22 -43.97 2.42
N LEU A 457 -47.05 -44.62 1.60
CA LEU A 457 -47.44 -44.13 0.27
C LEU A 457 -48.22 -42.81 0.36
N GLN A 458 -49.11 -42.67 1.34
CA GLN A 458 -49.87 -41.44 1.56
C GLN A 458 -48.97 -40.27 1.97
N ASN A 459 -47.98 -40.51 2.82
CA ASN A 459 -46.96 -39.51 3.16
C ASN A 459 -46.11 -39.13 1.95
N ASN A 460 -45.73 -40.10 1.11
CA ASN A 460 -44.99 -39.83 -0.12
C ASN A 460 -45.82 -39.00 -1.12
N ILE A 461 -47.12 -39.27 -1.24
CA ILE A 461 -48.04 -38.48 -2.07
C ILE A 461 -48.11 -37.04 -1.55
N GLN A 462 -48.30 -36.84 -0.24
CA GLN A 462 -48.31 -35.50 0.36
C GLN A 462 -46.98 -34.75 0.15
N GLN A 463 -45.86 -35.47 0.24
CA GLN A 463 -44.55 -34.87 -0.03
C GLN A 463 -44.39 -34.48 -1.50
N LEU A 464 -44.85 -35.31 -2.44
CA LEU A 464 -44.84 -34.97 -3.86
C LEU A 464 -45.76 -33.80 -4.18
N GLU A 465 -46.95 -33.73 -3.57
CA GLU A 465 -47.87 -32.60 -3.71
C GLU A 465 -47.22 -31.30 -3.21
N LYS A 466 -46.53 -31.35 -2.07
CA LYS A 466 -45.78 -30.20 -1.55
C LYS A 466 -44.67 -29.78 -2.52
N ASN A 467 -43.88 -30.72 -3.04
CA ASN A 467 -42.83 -30.42 -4.00
C ASN A 467 -43.38 -29.80 -5.30
N VAL A 468 -44.57 -30.23 -5.75
CA VAL A 468 -45.24 -29.66 -6.93
C VAL A 468 -45.69 -28.22 -6.65
N GLU A 469 -46.17 -27.94 -5.45
CA GLU A 469 -46.54 -26.58 -5.05
C GLU A 469 -45.31 -25.67 -4.93
N ASP A 470 -44.23 -26.16 -4.31
CA ASP A 470 -42.96 -25.43 -4.22
C ASP A 470 -42.39 -25.09 -5.62
N LEU A 471 -42.45 -26.04 -6.57
CA LEU A 471 -42.04 -25.83 -7.96
C LEU A 471 -42.95 -24.87 -8.74
N LYS A 472 -44.24 -24.76 -8.38
CA LYS A 472 -45.15 -23.77 -8.95
C LYS A 472 -44.81 -22.37 -8.46
N ASP A 473 -44.57 -22.22 -7.16
CA ASP A 473 -44.15 -20.95 -6.57
C ASP A 473 -42.81 -20.49 -7.15
N GLU A 474 -41.87 -21.41 -7.35
CA GLU A 474 -40.59 -21.13 -8.02
C GLU A 474 -40.80 -20.70 -9.48
N ASN A 475 -41.68 -21.36 -10.25
CA ASN A 475 -42.00 -20.95 -11.62
C ASN A 475 -42.66 -19.57 -11.68
N GLU A 476 -43.58 -19.25 -10.77
CA GLU A 476 -44.23 -17.94 -10.75
C GLU A 476 -43.22 -16.85 -10.38
N LYS A 477 -42.28 -17.14 -9.46
CA LYS A 477 -41.16 -16.25 -9.16
C LYS A 477 -40.25 -16.03 -10.37
N LEU A 478 -39.83 -17.10 -11.05
CA LEU A 478 -39.01 -17.00 -12.28
C LEU A 478 -39.73 -16.24 -13.39
N ARG A 479 -41.06 -16.35 -13.47
CA ARG A 479 -41.87 -15.59 -14.42
C ARG A 479 -41.89 -14.10 -14.09
N VAL A 480 -42.01 -13.73 -12.81
CA VAL A 480 -41.88 -12.34 -12.36
C VAL A 480 -40.48 -11.82 -12.66
N ASP A 481 -39.44 -12.57 -12.35
CA ASP A 481 -38.04 -12.17 -12.61
C ASP A 481 -37.79 -11.98 -14.12
N ASN A 482 -38.30 -12.87 -14.98
CA ASN A 482 -38.24 -12.70 -16.44
C ASN A 482 -38.97 -11.42 -16.90
N SER A 483 -40.12 -11.09 -16.30
CA SER A 483 -40.84 -9.86 -16.65
C SER A 483 -40.05 -8.60 -16.24
N GLN A 484 -39.37 -8.65 -15.10
CA GLN A 484 -38.52 -7.54 -14.64
C GLN A 484 -37.26 -7.40 -15.49
N LEU A 485 -36.62 -8.51 -15.86
CA LEU A 485 -35.50 -8.51 -16.80
C LEU A 485 -35.92 -7.94 -18.16
N GLN A 486 -37.12 -8.28 -18.63
CA GLN A 486 -37.65 -7.72 -19.88
C GLN A 486 -37.85 -6.21 -19.81
N ILE A 487 -38.35 -5.68 -18.69
CA ILE A 487 -38.47 -4.24 -18.45
C ILE A 487 -37.07 -3.59 -18.45
N LYS A 488 -36.12 -4.19 -17.74
CA LYS A 488 -34.75 -3.68 -17.67
C LYS A 488 -34.02 -3.70 -19.02
N ILE A 489 -34.27 -4.71 -19.85
CA ILE A 489 -33.78 -4.76 -21.24
C ILE A 489 -34.37 -3.60 -22.04
N ASN A 490 -35.67 -3.31 -21.90
CA ASN A 490 -36.30 -2.20 -22.61
C ASN A 490 -35.74 -0.84 -22.15
N ASP A 491 -35.53 -0.66 -20.84
CA ASP A 491 -34.94 0.56 -20.29
C ASP A 491 -33.49 0.75 -20.80
N LEU A 492 -32.68 -0.31 -20.78
CA LEU A 492 -31.33 -0.29 -21.35
C LEU A 492 -31.33 -0.03 -22.86
N CYS A 493 -32.34 -0.51 -23.60
CA CYS A 493 -32.49 -0.19 -25.01
C CYS A 493 -32.79 1.30 -25.24
N LEU A 494 -33.57 1.93 -24.35
CA LEU A 494 -33.83 3.38 -24.41
C LEU A 494 -32.56 4.19 -24.09
N GLU A 495 -31.84 3.80 -23.03
CA GLU A 495 -30.55 4.43 -22.68
C GLU A 495 -29.50 4.28 -23.79
N LEU A 496 -29.44 3.11 -24.43
CA LEU A 496 -28.56 2.88 -25.57
C LEU A 496 -28.90 3.81 -26.75
N GLU A 497 -30.18 4.07 -26.99
CA GLU A 497 -30.61 4.92 -28.10
C GLU A 497 -30.37 6.41 -27.80
N GLU A 498 -30.55 6.83 -26.55
CA GLU A 498 -30.10 8.16 -26.09
C GLU A 498 -28.58 8.33 -26.22
N ALA A 499 -27.80 7.31 -25.83
CA ALA A 499 -26.34 7.33 -25.99
C ALA A 499 -25.92 7.40 -27.47
N LYS A 500 -26.63 6.71 -28.38
CA LYS A 500 -26.38 6.83 -29.83
C LYS A 500 -26.70 8.22 -30.36
N LEU A 501 -27.78 8.85 -29.88
CA LEU A 501 -28.11 10.24 -30.20
C LEU A 501 -27.03 11.21 -29.73
N GLN A 502 -26.53 11.04 -28.50
CA GLN A 502 -25.42 11.83 -27.97
C GLN A 502 -24.12 11.62 -28.76
N LEU A 503 -23.80 10.40 -29.16
CA LEU A 503 -22.65 10.11 -30.03
C LEU A 503 -22.79 10.76 -31.42
N ALA A 504 -24.00 10.79 -31.98
CA ALA A 504 -24.25 11.46 -33.25
C ALA A 504 -24.03 12.98 -33.15
N ASP A 505 -24.45 13.61 -32.06
CA ASP A 505 -24.21 15.04 -31.85
C ASP A 505 -22.76 15.36 -31.49
N MET A 506 -22.08 14.52 -30.70
CA MET A 506 -20.63 14.64 -30.49
C MET A 506 -19.86 14.48 -31.81
N ASN A 507 -20.25 13.56 -32.68
CA ASN A 507 -19.61 13.40 -33.99
C ASN A 507 -19.81 14.63 -34.88
N LYS A 508 -20.98 15.29 -34.86
CA LYS A 508 -21.17 16.56 -35.58
C LYS A 508 -20.27 17.66 -35.02
N SER A 509 -20.16 17.76 -33.70
CA SER A 509 -19.26 18.73 -33.05
C SER A 509 -17.79 18.43 -33.34
N LEU A 510 -17.41 17.15 -33.42
CA LEU A 510 -16.07 16.72 -33.78
C LEU A 510 -15.75 17.08 -35.23
N VAL A 511 -16.68 16.88 -36.16
CA VAL A 511 -16.51 17.29 -37.57
C VAL A 511 -16.35 18.80 -37.69
N ALA A 512 -17.16 19.59 -36.98
CA ALA A 512 -17.01 21.05 -36.95
C ALA A 512 -15.64 21.48 -36.38
N ALA A 513 -15.19 20.83 -35.30
CA ALA A 513 -13.86 21.09 -34.73
C ALA A 513 -12.72 20.64 -35.66
N GLU A 514 -12.91 19.56 -36.42
CA GLU A 514 -11.95 19.05 -37.41
C GLU A 514 -11.84 20.02 -38.61
N GLU A 515 -12.96 20.57 -39.07
CA GLU A 515 -12.99 21.63 -40.09
C GLU A 515 -12.30 22.91 -39.61
N GLU A 516 -12.54 23.32 -38.36
CA GLU A 516 -11.85 24.46 -37.73
C GLU A 516 -10.34 24.19 -37.57
N ARG A 517 -9.95 22.96 -37.18
CA ARG A 517 -8.55 22.54 -37.11
C ARG A 517 -7.88 22.57 -38.48
N ILE A 518 -8.57 22.16 -39.54
CA ILE A 518 -8.06 22.23 -40.92
C ILE A 518 -7.88 23.69 -41.35
N SER A 519 -8.84 24.57 -41.02
CA SER A 519 -8.73 26.02 -41.26
C SER A 519 -7.51 26.61 -40.54
N LEU A 520 -7.39 26.37 -39.23
CA LEU A 520 -6.26 26.82 -38.42
C LEU A 520 -4.93 26.21 -38.88
N SER A 521 -4.91 24.95 -39.31
CA SER A 521 -3.72 24.30 -39.86
C SER A 521 -3.28 24.95 -41.17
N SER A 522 -4.23 25.37 -42.02
CA SER A 522 -3.92 26.14 -43.23
C SER A 522 -3.34 27.51 -42.89
N GLU A 523 -3.89 28.18 -41.88
CA GLU A 523 -3.39 29.48 -41.41
C GLU A 523 -1.99 29.35 -40.81
N ILE A 524 -1.75 28.33 -39.97
CA ILE A 524 -0.42 28.00 -39.44
C ILE A 524 0.55 27.74 -40.58
N SER A 525 0.19 26.98 -41.62
CA SER A 525 1.06 26.75 -42.78
C SER A 525 1.42 28.06 -43.50
N THR A 526 0.47 28.98 -43.66
CA THR A 526 0.76 30.29 -44.25
C THR A 526 1.65 31.16 -43.35
N LEU A 527 1.44 31.11 -42.02
CA LEU A 527 2.30 31.81 -41.05
C LEU A 527 3.70 31.20 -41.02
N THR A 528 3.85 29.88 -41.11
CA THR A 528 5.14 29.20 -41.21
C THR A 528 5.90 29.64 -42.47
N SER A 529 5.25 29.75 -43.62
CA SER A 529 5.91 30.26 -44.84
C SER A 529 6.35 31.74 -44.72
N LYS A 530 5.58 32.56 -43.99
CA LYS A 530 5.94 33.96 -43.70
C LYS A 530 7.08 34.03 -42.67
N LEU A 531 7.11 33.12 -41.71
CA LEU A 531 8.17 33.01 -40.71
C LEU A 531 9.48 32.53 -41.35
N GLU A 532 9.45 31.52 -42.22
CA GLU A 532 10.64 31.07 -42.97
C GLU A 532 11.20 32.21 -43.82
N LYS A 533 10.33 33.00 -44.47
CA LYS A 533 10.76 34.18 -45.21
C LYS A 533 11.37 35.25 -44.30
N ALA A 534 10.74 35.54 -43.16
CA ALA A 534 11.27 36.48 -42.17
C ALA A 534 12.60 36.00 -41.57
N GLU A 535 12.80 34.70 -41.41
CA GLU A 535 14.04 34.10 -40.91
C GLU A 535 15.17 34.18 -41.95
N VAL A 536 14.84 33.99 -43.24
CA VAL A 536 15.79 34.25 -44.34
C VAL A 536 16.17 35.73 -44.39
N ASP A 537 15.20 36.64 -44.27
CA ASP A 537 15.44 38.08 -44.24
C ASP A 537 16.26 38.49 -43.00
N ALA A 538 16.01 37.87 -41.83
CA ALA A 538 16.77 38.08 -40.61
C ALA A 538 18.23 37.58 -40.73
N LYS A 539 18.45 36.41 -41.34
CA LYS A 539 19.81 35.91 -41.63
C LYS A 539 20.57 36.82 -42.58
N GLN A 540 19.88 37.42 -43.55
CA GLN A 540 20.47 38.37 -44.48
C GLN A 540 20.84 39.68 -43.78
N LEU A 541 19.95 40.23 -42.95
CA LEU A 541 20.22 41.41 -42.13
C LEU A 541 21.32 41.17 -41.09
N GLN A 542 21.40 39.97 -40.52
CA GLN A 542 22.50 39.59 -39.62
C GLN A 542 23.85 39.57 -40.34
N GLY A 543 23.90 39.05 -41.57
CA GLY A 543 25.11 39.10 -42.40
C GLY A 543 25.50 40.53 -42.82
N GLU A 544 24.53 41.42 -43.02
CA GLU A 544 24.79 42.85 -43.24
C GLU A 544 25.28 43.56 -41.96
N PHE A 545 24.73 43.20 -40.80
CA PHE A 545 25.16 43.72 -39.50
C PHE A 545 26.59 43.27 -39.16
N GLU A 546 26.95 42.01 -39.45
CA GLU A 546 28.31 41.51 -39.26
C GLU A 546 29.33 42.25 -40.12
N LYS A 547 28.99 42.56 -41.38
CA LYS A 547 29.83 43.41 -42.25
C LYS A 547 29.99 44.83 -41.70
N LEU A 548 28.90 45.46 -41.25
CA LEU A 548 28.96 46.80 -40.65
C LEU A 548 29.76 46.81 -39.34
N LYS A 549 29.69 45.73 -38.56
CA LYS A 549 30.49 45.55 -37.34
C LYS A 549 31.98 45.40 -37.63
N GLU A 550 32.34 44.70 -38.71
CA GLU A 550 33.74 44.63 -39.19
C GLU A 550 34.22 46.01 -39.68
N GLU A 551 33.40 46.77 -40.39
CA GLU A 551 33.70 48.15 -40.80
C GLU A 551 33.85 49.11 -39.60
N GLU A 552 32.98 49.00 -38.59
CA GLU A 552 33.10 49.76 -37.34
C GLU A 552 34.39 49.39 -36.59
N SER A 553 34.72 48.09 -36.50
CA SER A 553 35.96 47.63 -35.85
C SER A 553 37.22 48.17 -36.54
N THR A 554 37.26 48.16 -37.88
CA THR A 554 38.41 48.67 -38.63
C THR A 554 38.57 50.18 -38.52
N THR A 555 37.48 50.94 -38.50
CA THR A 555 37.51 52.40 -38.31
C THR A 555 37.88 52.79 -36.87
N LEU A 556 37.43 52.03 -35.88
CA LEU A 556 37.80 52.23 -34.47
C LEU A 556 39.29 51.98 -34.26
N GLN A 557 39.86 50.91 -34.84
CA GLN A 557 41.30 50.65 -34.81
C GLN A 557 42.12 51.78 -35.48
N GLN A 558 41.66 52.30 -36.61
CA GLN A 558 42.32 53.44 -37.26
C GLN A 558 42.29 54.71 -36.40
N ASN A 559 41.18 54.96 -35.71
CA ASN A 559 41.06 56.10 -34.79
C ASN A 559 41.92 55.91 -33.54
N GLN A 560 42.00 54.69 -33.01
CA GLN A 560 42.86 54.35 -31.88
C GLN A 560 44.33 54.59 -32.20
N ASN A 561 44.79 54.14 -33.38
CA ASN A 561 46.16 54.40 -33.85
C ASN A 561 46.44 55.91 -34.00
N LYS A 562 45.46 56.71 -34.43
CA LYS A 562 45.61 58.18 -34.53
C LYS A 562 45.68 58.85 -33.16
N ILE A 563 44.90 58.37 -32.19
CA ILE A 563 44.94 58.84 -30.80
C ILE A 563 46.30 58.54 -30.18
N GLU A 564 46.81 57.31 -30.35
CA GLU A 564 48.13 56.92 -29.83
C GLU A 564 49.26 57.77 -30.42
N LEU A 565 49.18 58.13 -31.71
CA LEU A 565 50.13 59.04 -32.36
C LEU A 565 50.04 60.47 -31.78
N ALA A 566 48.83 60.95 -31.47
CA ALA A 566 48.60 62.25 -30.84
C ALA A 566 49.05 62.27 -29.37
N GLU A 567 48.87 61.18 -28.63
CA GLU A 567 49.33 61.02 -27.24
C GLU A 567 50.85 61.02 -27.18
N ASN A 568 51.52 60.28 -28.07
CA ASN A 568 52.99 60.30 -28.19
C ASN A 568 53.53 61.69 -28.52
N LEU A 569 52.88 62.43 -29.43
CA LEU A 569 53.22 63.83 -29.72
C LEU A 569 53.02 64.74 -28.49
N THR A 570 51.93 64.56 -27.76
CA THR A 570 51.64 65.33 -26.54
C THR A 570 52.65 65.02 -25.44
N GLN A 571 53.06 63.76 -25.29
CA GLN A 571 54.09 63.35 -24.33
C GLN A 571 55.46 63.93 -24.69
N ASN A 572 55.82 63.94 -25.98
CA ASN A 572 57.06 64.57 -26.44
C ASN A 572 57.06 66.09 -26.16
N LEU A 573 55.97 66.79 -26.48
CA LEU A 573 55.83 68.22 -26.18
C LEU A 573 55.85 68.49 -24.67
N LYS A 574 55.24 67.60 -23.87
CA LYS A 574 55.30 67.68 -22.41
C LYS A 574 56.72 67.52 -21.87
N GLY A 575 57.49 66.57 -22.41
CA GLY A 575 58.91 66.40 -22.09
C GLY A 575 59.74 67.63 -22.47
N GLU A 576 59.45 68.26 -23.61
CA GLU A 576 60.10 69.50 -24.03
C GLU A 576 59.76 70.67 -23.08
N ILE A 577 58.50 70.79 -22.63
CA ILE A 577 58.09 71.77 -21.61
C ILE A 577 58.78 71.51 -20.27
N GLU A 578 58.89 70.25 -19.84
CA GLU A 578 59.58 69.89 -18.60
C GLU A 578 61.08 70.18 -18.67
N GLN A 579 61.73 69.92 -19.80
CA GLN A 579 63.12 70.30 -20.05
C GLN A 579 63.30 71.82 -19.99
N LEU A 580 62.44 72.59 -20.66
CA LEU A 580 62.47 74.05 -20.61
C LEU A 580 62.22 74.59 -19.19
N ARG A 581 61.35 73.94 -18.40
CA ARG A 581 61.15 74.27 -16.98
C ARG A 581 62.38 73.96 -16.15
N ALA A 582 63.04 72.83 -16.38
CA ALA A 582 64.28 72.47 -15.70
C ALA A 582 65.39 73.47 -16.02
N ASP A 583 65.54 73.85 -17.30
CA ASP A 583 66.51 74.86 -17.74
C ASP A 583 66.21 76.23 -17.12
N ASN A 584 64.93 76.65 -17.07
CA ASN A 584 64.52 77.87 -16.37
C ASN A 584 64.81 77.81 -14.86
N SER A 585 64.58 76.66 -14.22
CA SER A 585 64.92 76.47 -12.80
C SER A 585 66.42 76.52 -12.57
N GLN A 586 67.23 75.96 -13.47
CA GLN A 586 68.69 76.03 -13.39
C GLN A 586 69.20 77.47 -13.57
N LEU A 587 68.61 78.22 -14.49
CA LEU A 587 68.89 79.65 -14.64
C LEU A 587 68.48 80.43 -13.38
N HIS A 588 67.33 80.12 -12.80
CA HIS A 588 66.89 80.77 -11.56
C HIS A 588 67.83 80.44 -10.40
N MET A 589 68.24 79.18 -10.23
CA MET A 589 69.26 78.80 -9.24
C MET A 589 70.60 79.50 -9.50
N LYS A 590 71.02 79.69 -10.76
CA LYS A 590 72.23 80.47 -11.08
C LYS A 590 72.10 81.95 -10.72
N VAL A 591 70.92 82.53 -10.91
CA VAL A 591 70.64 83.91 -10.49
C VAL A 591 70.64 84.01 -8.96
N GLU A 592 70.02 83.06 -8.27
CA GLU A 592 70.03 82.96 -6.80
C GLU A 592 71.45 82.79 -6.26
N ASP A 593 72.25 81.92 -6.88
CA ASP A 593 73.64 81.66 -6.51
C ASP A 593 74.55 82.88 -6.78
N LEU A 594 74.29 83.64 -7.85
CA LEU A 594 74.97 84.93 -8.09
C LEU A 594 74.58 86.00 -7.07
N ILE A 595 73.32 86.03 -6.61
CA ILE A 595 72.86 86.92 -5.54
C ILE A 595 73.51 86.52 -4.21
N LEU A 596 73.51 85.23 -3.88
CA LEU A 596 74.16 84.69 -2.67
C LEU A 596 75.68 84.89 -2.72
N GLN A 597 76.34 84.74 -3.87
CA GLN A 597 77.76 85.06 -4.02
C GLN A 597 78.04 86.56 -3.81
N LEU A 598 77.15 87.46 -4.26
CA LEU A 598 77.25 88.89 -3.97
C LEU A 598 77.09 89.21 -2.48
N GLU A 599 76.15 88.56 -1.79
CA GLU A 599 75.96 88.70 -0.33
C GLU A 599 77.12 88.07 0.47
N VAL A 600 77.69 86.97 0.00
CA VAL A 600 78.87 86.31 0.57
C VAL A 600 80.13 87.18 0.40
N VAL A 601 80.34 87.82 -0.76
CA VAL A 601 81.46 88.77 -0.93
C VAL A 601 81.29 90.01 -0.02
N ASN A 602 80.05 90.48 0.17
CA ASN A 602 79.78 91.64 1.02
C ASN A 602 79.95 91.33 2.52
N SER A 603 79.63 90.11 2.95
CA SER A 603 79.85 89.62 4.33
C SER A 603 81.26 89.08 4.59
N GLN A 604 81.98 88.61 3.57
CA GLN A 604 83.41 88.24 3.68
C GLN A 604 84.32 89.46 3.80
N SER A 605 83.96 90.60 3.21
CA SER A 605 84.69 91.86 3.42
C SER A 605 84.56 92.39 4.86
N THR A 606 83.49 92.06 5.59
CA THR A 606 83.30 92.44 6.99
C THR A 606 83.95 91.44 7.95
N ASN A 607 83.90 90.14 7.64
CA ASN A 607 84.44 89.08 8.51
C ASN A 607 85.97 88.89 8.42
N LEU A 608 86.62 89.20 7.29
CA LEU A 608 88.10 89.17 7.17
C LEU A 608 88.82 90.17 8.08
N LYS A 609 88.09 91.15 8.65
CA LYS A 609 88.62 92.12 9.62
C LYS A 609 88.63 91.63 11.07
N GLU A 610 87.74 90.72 11.44
CA GLU A 610 87.59 90.21 12.82
C GLU A 610 88.25 88.84 13.02
N SER A 611 88.32 87.98 11.99
CA SER A 611 88.90 86.63 12.10
C SER A 611 90.44 86.58 12.09
N LEU A 612 91.12 87.69 11.78
CA LEU A 612 92.58 87.84 11.90
C LEU A 612 93.04 87.91 13.37
N GLY A 613 92.10 88.10 14.32
CA GLY A 613 92.38 88.22 15.76
C GLY A 613 92.12 86.98 16.62
N ILE A 614 91.45 85.92 16.13
CA ILE A 614 90.98 84.79 16.97
C ILE A 614 91.66 83.45 16.57
N ALA A 615 92.02 83.25 15.30
CA ALA A 615 92.61 81.99 14.83
C ALA A 615 94.08 81.75 15.22
N GLU A 616 94.77 82.77 15.76
CA GLU A 616 96.09 82.63 16.38
C GLU A 616 96.00 81.87 17.73
N ASP A 617 94.85 81.94 18.41
CA ASP A 617 94.65 81.42 19.77
C ASP A 617 94.15 79.95 19.81
N GLU A 618 93.41 79.47 18.79
CA GLU A 618 92.78 78.13 18.82
C GLU A 618 93.65 76.97 18.31
N LYS A 619 94.74 77.26 17.58
CA LYS A 619 95.73 76.25 17.13
C LYS A 619 96.38 75.50 18.30
N GLN A 620 96.37 76.07 19.50
CA GLN A 620 96.93 75.45 20.72
C GLN A 620 95.99 74.42 21.38
N SER A 621 94.69 74.39 21.06
CA SER A 621 93.70 73.52 21.73
C SER A 621 93.63 72.08 21.18
N LEU A 622 93.95 71.86 19.90
CA LEU A 622 93.74 70.57 19.21
C LEU A 622 94.84 69.51 19.46
N THR A 623 95.71 69.69 20.45
CA THR A 623 96.80 68.74 20.75
C THR A 623 96.51 67.84 21.98
N LEU A 624 95.36 67.96 22.65
CA LEU A 624 95.10 67.23 23.91
C LEU A 624 93.92 66.24 23.93
N GLU A 625 93.12 66.09 22.86
CA GLU A 625 92.01 65.11 22.84
C GLU A 625 92.34 63.74 22.19
N LEU A 626 93.59 63.54 21.77
CA LEU A 626 94.12 62.25 21.33
C LEU A 626 94.27 61.19 22.47
N THR A 627 93.73 61.42 23.68
CA THR A 627 94.00 60.60 24.88
C THR A 627 92.78 60.05 25.61
N SER A 628 91.76 59.53 24.91
CA SER A 628 90.67 58.88 25.66
C SER A 628 90.08 57.62 25.05
N LEU A 629 90.77 57.03 24.06
CA LEU A 629 90.67 55.61 23.78
C LEU A 629 89.29 55.14 23.27
N ALA A 630 89.24 54.34 22.22
CA ALA A 630 89.85 53.00 22.22
C ALA A 630 89.50 52.12 23.44
N GLY A 631 88.64 52.55 24.38
CA GLY A 631 87.95 51.71 25.37
C GLY A 631 86.56 51.23 24.91
N LYS A 632 86.09 51.69 23.75
CA LYS A 632 84.80 51.32 23.13
C LYS A 632 84.69 49.86 22.61
N LEU A 633 85.60 48.93 22.91
CA LEU A 633 85.59 47.59 22.28
C LEU A 633 85.19 46.42 23.20
N GLU A 634 85.07 46.60 24.52
CA GLU A 634 84.91 45.46 25.47
C GLU A 634 83.48 45.27 26.04
N GLN A 635 82.61 46.28 26.04
CA GLN A 635 81.23 46.13 26.59
C GLN A 635 80.20 45.56 25.59
N ALA A 636 80.59 45.40 24.32
CA ALA A 636 79.74 44.80 23.28
C ALA A 636 79.51 43.28 23.48
N GLU A 637 80.24 42.61 24.37
CA GLU A 637 80.05 41.18 24.70
C GLU A 637 79.05 40.93 25.85
N TYR A 638 78.64 41.95 26.61
CA TYR A 638 77.83 41.73 27.83
C TYR A 638 76.31 41.68 27.59
N LYS A 639 75.77 42.32 26.54
CA LYS A 639 74.32 42.40 26.31
C LYS A 639 73.74 41.25 25.48
N VAL A 640 74.58 40.52 24.74
CA VAL A 640 74.16 39.30 24.02
C VAL A 640 73.90 38.15 25.01
N ASN A 641 74.45 38.20 26.22
CA ASN A 641 74.30 37.21 27.29
C ASN A 641 73.01 37.38 28.13
N GLU A 642 72.18 38.38 27.84
CA GLU A 642 70.97 38.73 28.61
C GLU A 642 69.70 38.19 27.96
N ILE A 643 69.62 38.17 26.63
CA ILE A 643 68.44 37.69 25.88
C ILE A 643 68.37 36.14 25.80
N GLY A 644 69.49 35.45 26.01
CA GLY A 644 69.52 33.97 26.10
C GLY A 644 68.98 33.41 27.41
N LYS A 645 68.98 34.19 28.51
CA LYS A 645 68.55 33.74 29.85
C LYS A 645 67.03 33.76 30.04
N GLU A 646 66.27 34.52 29.25
CA GLU A 646 64.81 34.61 29.36
C GLU A 646 64.07 33.44 28.67
N MET A 647 64.71 32.76 27.71
CA MET A 647 64.14 31.55 27.07
C MET A 647 64.34 30.26 27.89
N GLU A 648 65.30 30.24 28.82
CA GLU A 648 65.54 29.11 29.74
C GLU A 648 64.53 29.11 30.90
N LEU A 649 64.10 30.28 31.37
CA LEU A 649 63.16 30.46 32.50
C LEU A 649 61.72 29.99 32.21
N MET A 650 61.27 30.03 30.95
CA MET A 650 59.93 29.54 30.56
C MET A 650 59.85 28.00 30.42
N LYS A 651 60.98 27.30 30.29
CA LYS A 651 61.02 25.83 30.34
C LYS A 651 61.05 25.30 31.78
N GLU A 652 61.55 26.09 32.72
CA GLU A 652 61.67 25.72 34.12
C GLU A 652 60.37 25.88 34.92
N GLU A 653 59.39 26.62 34.39
CA GLU A 653 58.07 26.78 35.00
C GLU A 653 57.10 25.63 34.64
N ASN A 654 57.24 25.02 33.45
CA ASN A 654 56.47 23.82 33.07
C ASN A 654 56.96 22.53 33.74
N ALA A 655 58.20 22.50 34.24
CA ALA A 655 58.73 21.35 35.00
C ALA A 655 58.19 21.30 36.45
N LYS A 656 57.84 22.45 37.05
CA LYS A 656 57.38 22.54 38.46
C LYS A 656 55.89 22.22 38.67
N LEU A 657 55.09 22.19 37.60
CA LEU A 657 53.69 21.74 37.64
C LEU A 657 53.53 20.21 37.49
N LEU A 658 54.60 19.49 37.08
CA LEU A 658 54.60 18.02 36.99
C LEU A 658 55.11 17.35 38.28
N ASP A 659 55.98 18.02 39.05
CA ASP A 659 56.47 17.52 40.35
C ASP A 659 55.43 17.66 41.48
N SER A 660 54.54 18.65 41.42
CA SER A 660 53.43 18.81 42.39
C SER A 660 52.30 17.77 42.22
N GLN A 661 52.24 17.10 41.06
CA GLN A 661 51.31 16.00 40.80
C GLN A 661 51.86 14.65 41.32
N LYS A 662 53.18 14.54 41.54
CA LYS A 662 53.86 13.35 42.07
C LYS A 662 53.82 13.28 43.61
N ASP A 663 53.95 14.42 44.29
CA ASP A 663 53.91 14.49 45.76
C ASP A 663 52.53 14.15 46.36
N LEU A 664 51.43 14.36 45.61
CA LEU A 664 50.07 13.92 46.00
C LEU A 664 49.85 12.42 45.78
N GLN A 665 50.64 11.77 44.92
CA GLN A 665 50.60 10.34 44.66
C GLN A 665 51.41 9.54 45.71
N ASP A 666 52.51 10.13 46.22
CA ASP A 666 53.32 9.51 47.27
C ASP A 666 52.64 9.54 48.67
N GLN A 667 51.80 10.55 48.95
CA GLN A 667 50.95 10.58 50.17
C GLN A 667 49.88 9.47 50.21
N ASN A 668 49.37 9.03 49.06
CA ASN A 668 48.44 7.90 48.98
C ASN A 668 49.11 6.54 49.26
N SER A 669 50.39 6.39 48.89
CA SER A 669 51.17 5.16 49.17
C SER A 669 51.49 4.96 50.66
N GLU A 670 51.52 6.05 51.44
CA GLU A 670 51.84 6.03 52.87
C GLU A 670 50.61 5.71 53.75
N LEU A 671 49.40 5.95 53.24
CA LEU A 671 48.14 5.50 53.85
C LEU A 671 47.88 4.00 53.62
N GLU A 672 48.28 3.45 52.47
CA GLU A 672 48.22 2.00 52.19
C GLU A 672 49.18 1.21 53.10
N LYS A 673 50.37 1.74 53.41
CA LYS A 673 51.31 1.13 54.39
C LYS A 673 50.81 1.14 55.85
N LYS A 674 49.89 2.04 56.21
CA LYS A 674 49.25 2.07 57.54
C LYS A 674 48.04 1.12 57.63
N LEU A 675 47.42 0.76 56.50
CA LEU A 675 46.41 -0.30 56.41
C LEU A 675 47.04 -1.70 56.51
N GLU A 676 48.21 -1.93 55.90
CA GLU A 676 49.02 -3.16 56.00
C GLU A 676 49.48 -3.48 57.45
N GLY A 677 49.63 -2.45 58.28
CA GLY A 677 49.99 -2.58 59.70
C GLY A 677 48.84 -3.07 60.58
N LYS A 678 47.59 -2.73 60.26
CA LYS A 678 46.39 -3.21 60.97
C LYS A 678 46.01 -4.64 60.60
N THR A 679 46.44 -5.14 59.45
CA THR A 679 46.26 -6.54 59.02
C THR A 679 47.10 -7.50 59.86
N LYS A 680 48.18 -7.04 60.50
CA LYS A 680 49.04 -7.85 61.39
C LYS A 680 48.47 -8.00 62.81
N ASP A 681 47.61 -7.07 63.25
CA ASP A 681 46.86 -7.18 64.51
C ASP A 681 45.60 -8.07 64.39
N LEU A 682 45.19 -8.41 63.15
CA LEU A 682 44.09 -9.34 62.86
C LEU A 682 44.53 -10.81 62.97
N VAL A 683 45.82 -11.09 62.76
CA VAL A 683 46.41 -12.45 62.84
C VAL A 683 46.56 -12.93 64.29
N THR A 684 46.73 -12.03 65.26
CA THR A 684 46.82 -12.38 66.70
C THR A 684 45.45 -12.59 67.36
N LEU A 685 44.36 -12.22 66.69
CA LEU A 685 42.98 -12.61 67.04
C LEU A 685 42.54 -13.93 66.38
N GLN A 686 43.27 -14.39 65.35
CA GLN A 686 43.03 -15.66 64.66
C GLN A 686 43.58 -16.86 65.46
N GLU A 687 44.63 -16.67 66.27
CA GLU A 687 45.19 -17.71 67.16
C GLU A 687 44.29 -18.02 68.39
N LYS A 688 43.40 -17.09 68.79
CA LYS A 688 42.38 -17.35 69.83
C LYS A 688 41.13 -18.06 69.31
N LEU A 689 40.98 -18.17 67.98
CA LEU A 689 39.90 -18.91 67.32
C LEU A 689 40.21 -20.43 67.27
N GLU A 690 41.49 -20.83 67.22
CA GLU A 690 41.91 -22.23 67.22
C GLU A 690 41.71 -22.95 68.57
N GLU A 691 41.68 -22.22 69.70
CA GLU A 691 41.41 -22.79 71.02
C GLU A 691 39.92 -23.14 71.22
N VAL A 692 39.01 -22.31 70.67
CA VAL A 692 37.56 -22.60 70.61
C VAL A 692 37.23 -23.71 69.60
N GLN A 693 38.07 -23.89 68.56
CA GLN A 693 37.91 -24.95 67.56
C GLN A 693 38.19 -26.36 68.13
N LYS A 694 38.99 -26.47 69.20
CA LYS A 694 39.21 -27.75 69.93
C LYS A 694 38.03 -28.14 70.82
N ASP A 695 37.35 -27.18 71.47
CA ASP A 695 36.14 -27.46 72.26
C ASP A 695 34.91 -27.74 71.37
N ALA A 696 34.86 -27.18 70.16
CA ALA A 696 33.88 -27.55 69.15
C ALA A 696 34.02 -29.02 68.69
N SER A 697 35.24 -29.56 68.68
CA SER A 697 35.51 -30.94 68.25
C SER A 697 35.01 -32.02 69.22
N ILE A 698 34.86 -31.70 70.53
CA ILE A 698 34.32 -32.64 71.54
C ILE A 698 32.78 -32.71 71.46
N ARG A 699 32.10 -31.64 71.06
CA ARG A 699 30.65 -31.66 70.77
C ARG A 699 30.30 -32.38 69.45
N ILE A 700 31.21 -32.38 68.48
CA ILE A 700 31.04 -33.08 67.19
C ILE A 700 30.97 -34.61 67.39
N LEU A 701 31.78 -35.18 68.28
CA LEU A 701 31.76 -36.63 68.59
C LEU A 701 30.48 -37.11 69.30
N GLN A 702 29.71 -36.19 69.91
CA GLN A 702 28.47 -36.51 70.61
C GLN A 702 27.24 -36.35 69.68
N MET A 703 27.28 -35.38 68.76
CA MET A 703 26.29 -35.26 67.67
C MET A 703 26.43 -36.38 66.63
N GLU A 704 27.63 -36.90 66.39
CA GLU A 704 27.85 -38.05 65.48
C GLU A 704 27.16 -39.34 65.95
N GLN A 705 26.93 -39.49 67.26
CA GLN A 705 26.27 -40.67 67.83
C GLN A 705 24.73 -40.61 67.70
N ASP A 706 24.14 -39.41 67.76
CA ASP A 706 22.72 -39.17 67.48
C ASP A 706 22.41 -39.19 65.96
N PHE A 707 23.38 -38.75 65.13
CA PHE A 707 23.30 -38.80 63.67
C PHE A 707 23.18 -40.23 63.10
N LEU A 708 23.64 -41.26 63.83
CA LEU A 708 23.61 -42.67 63.37
C LEU A 708 22.23 -43.37 63.51
N LEU A 709 21.35 -42.89 64.40
CA LEU A 709 19.95 -43.37 64.52
C LEU A 709 18.99 -42.59 63.60
N GLU A 710 19.30 -41.32 63.30
CA GLU A 710 18.55 -40.50 62.35
C GLU A 710 18.90 -40.83 60.88
N LYS A 711 20.16 -41.21 60.61
CA LYS A 711 20.62 -41.66 59.29
C LYS A 711 19.88 -42.89 58.76
N SER A 712 19.42 -43.82 59.61
CA SER A 712 18.67 -45.01 59.17
C SER A 712 17.20 -44.71 58.81
N ALA A 713 16.56 -43.76 59.50
CA ALA A 713 15.22 -43.26 59.15
C ALA A 713 15.26 -42.30 57.94
N LEU A 714 16.35 -41.52 57.80
CA LEU A 714 16.64 -40.71 56.61
C LEU A 714 16.99 -41.57 55.39
N GLU A 715 17.68 -42.71 55.52
CA GLU A 715 17.96 -43.61 54.39
C GLU A 715 16.68 -44.24 53.80
N GLU A 716 15.65 -44.52 54.62
CA GLU A 716 14.33 -45.01 54.17
C GLU A 716 13.42 -43.89 53.61
N GLN A 717 13.51 -42.67 54.17
CA GLN A 717 12.91 -41.48 53.57
C GLN A 717 13.62 -41.04 52.28
N ILE A 718 14.95 -41.15 52.17
CA ILE A 718 15.75 -40.87 50.95
C ILE A 718 15.37 -41.86 49.85
N LYS A 719 15.05 -43.12 50.17
CA LYS A 719 14.54 -44.08 49.18
C LYS A 719 13.15 -43.70 48.67
N THR A 720 12.22 -43.33 49.55
CA THR A 720 10.86 -42.90 49.15
C THR A 720 10.81 -41.48 48.53
N THR A 721 11.75 -40.58 48.88
CA THR A 721 11.95 -39.28 48.21
C THR A 721 12.80 -39.39 46.95
N SER A 722 13.68 -40.38 46.80
CA SER A 722 14.39 -40.68 45.55
C SER A 722 13.44 -41.28 44.51
N GLU A 723 12.51 -42.14 44.93
CA GLU A 723 11.43 -42.65 44.07
C GLU A 723 10.44 -41.54 43.68
N ARG A 724 10.05 -40.66 44.63
CA ARG A 724 9.27 -39.44 44.33
C ARG A 724 10.03 -38.42 43.49
N SER A 725 11.34 -38.25 43.70
CA SER A 725 12.21 -37.35 42.93
C SER A 725 12.44 -37.89 41.52
N SER A 726 12.56 -39.20 41.34
CA SER A 726 12.61 -39.83 40.01
C SER A 726 11.27 -39.70 39.28
N GLN A 727 10.14 -39.79 39.98
CA GLN A 727 8.81 -39.49 39.42
C GLN A 727 8.65 -38.00 39.11
N MET A 728 9.10 -37.10 39.99
CA MET A 728 9.10 -35.64 39.79
C MET A 728 10.01 -35.26 38.62
N GLN A 729 11.18 -35.89 38.48
CA GLN A 729 12.14 -35.68 37.41
C GLN A 729 11.63 -36.26 36.09
N ALA A 730 10.88 -37.37 36.10
CA ALA A 730 10.17 -37.86 34.92
C ALA A 730 9.02 -36.92 34.50
N SER A 731 8.27 -36.35 35.47
CA SER A 731 7.23 -35.35 35.20
C SER A 731 7.80 -33.99 34.78
N MET A 732 8.94 -33.57 35.35
CA MET A 732 9.66 -32.37 34.93
C MET A 732 10.28 -32.58 33.57
N LYS A 733 10.79 -33.77 33.25
CA LYS A 733 11.34 -34.06 31.92
C LYS A 733 10.26 -34.10 30.85
N THR A 734 9.07 -34.61 31.16
CA THR A 734 7.92 -34.51 30.24
C THR A 734 7.42 -33.06 30.09
N LEU A 735 7.41 -32.28 31.17
CA LEU A 735 7.10 -30.86 31.10
C LEU A 735 8.19 -30.05 30.38
N GLU A 736 9.46 -30.40 30.56
CA GLU A 736 10.62 -29.82 29.86
C GLU A 736 10.56 -30.18 28.39
N ASP A 737 10.24 -31.42 28.01
CA ASP A 737 10.06 -31.83 26.63
C ASP A 737 8.86 -31.09 25.99
N GLU A 738 7.75 -30.89 26.73
CA GLU A 738 6.61 -30.08 26.27
C GLU A 738 6.93 -28.58 26.17
N LEU A 739 7.67 -28.03 27.12
CA LEU A 739 8.13 -26.64 27.10
C LEU A 739 9.15 -26.45 25.99
N THR A 740 10.06 -27.40 25.76
CA THR A 740 11.04 -27.39 24.68
C THR A 740 10.34 -27.49 23.33
N ALA A 741 9.27 -28.29 23.22
CA ALA A 741 8.44 -28.35 22.02
C ALA A 741 7.66 -27.03 21.80
N LYS A 742 7.11 -26.42 22.86
CA LYS A 742 6.45 -25.10 22.78
C LYS A 742 7.44 -23.98 22.44
N ILE A 743 8.63 -23.99 23.02
CA ILE A 743 9.72 -23.04 22.73
C ILE A 743 10.16 -23.22 21.28
N SER A 744 10.40 -24.46 20.81
CA SER A 744 10.77 -24.73 19.42
C SER A 744 9.69 -24.28 18.43
N ASN A 745 8.40 -24.44 18.77
CA ASN A 745 7.31 -23.94 17.95
C ASN A 745 7.23 -22.40 17.95
N LEU A 746 7.42 -21.75 19.11
CA LEU A 746 7.50 -20.30 19.21
C LEU A 746 8.72 -19.74 18.48
N GLU A 747 9.87 -20.41 18.52
CA GLU A 747 11.07 -20.07 17.76
C GLU A 747 10.82 -20.20 16.25
N SER A 748 10.11 -21.24 15.81
CA SER A 748 9.69 -21.36 14.41
C SER A 748 8.77 -20.23 13.98
N ILE A 749 7.80 -19.85 14.82
CA ILE A 749 6.88 -18.73 14.54
C ILE A 749 7.64 -17.40 14.55
N LEU A 750 8.59 -17.22 15.46
CA LEU A 750 9.42 -16.02 15.55
C LEU A 750 10.32 -15.89 14.33
N ASN A 751 10.92 -16.99 13.87
CA ASN A 751 11.77 -17.02 12.68
C ASN A 751 10.95 -16.76 11.41
N ASP A 752 9.74 -17.32 11.31
CA ASP A 752 8.78 -17.00 10.24
C ASP A 752 8.37 -15.51 10.26
N GLN A 753 8.23 -14.91 11.45
CA GLN A 753 7.96 -13.47 11.59
C GLN A 753 9.18 -12.62 11.22
N GLU A 754 10.40 -13.01 11.61
CA GLU A 754 11.64 -12.35 11.20
C GLU A 754 11.85 -12.41 9.69
N ASP A 755 11.53 -13.53 9.04
CA ASP A 755 11.57 -13.66 7.58
C ASP A 755 10.52 -12.75 6.91
N ARG A 756 9.32 -12.63 7.48
CA ARG A 756 8.30 -11.69 7.01
C ARG A 756 8.73 -10.23 7.18
N PHE A 757 9.33 -9.87 8.32
CA PHE A 757 9.87 -8.53 8.54
C PHE A 757 11.04 -8.23 7.60
N SER A 758 11.91 -9.22 7.34
CA SER A 758 13.01 -9.09 6.38
C SER A 758 12.50 -8.87 4.96
N LYS A 759 11.44 -9.58 4.55
CA LYS A 759 10.75 -9.37 3.27
C LYS A 759 10.14 -7.97 3.19
N LEU A 760 9.40 -7.56 4.23
CA LEU A 760 8.76 -6.24 4.31
C LEU A 760 9.79 -5.10 4.30
N LEU A 761 10.93 -5.29 4.95
CA LEU A 761 12.05 -4.33 4.94
C LEU A 761 12.64 -4.19 3.53
N GLU A 762 12.76 -5.30 2.80
CA GLU A 762 13.25 -5.29 1.42
C GLU A 762 12.25 -4.63 0.46
N ASP A 763 10.95 -4.87 0.65
CA ASP A 763 9.88 -4.18 -0.07
C ASP A 763 9.87 -2.68 0.25
N TYR A 764 10.11 -2.30 1.51
CA TYR A 764 10.23 -0.89 1.92
C TYR A 764 11.44 -0.21 1.27
N LYS A 765 12.58 -0.90 1.16
CA LYS A 765 13.76 -0.38 0.43
C LYS A 765 13.46 -0.23 -1.07
N GLN A 766 12.75 -1.16 -1.69
CA GLN A 766 12.36 -1.03 -3.10
C GLN A 766 11.41 0.15 -3.30
N LEU A 767 10.45 0.33 -2.40
CA LEU A 767 9.52 1.47 -2.45
C LEU A 767 10.24 2.80 -2.21
N GLU A 768 11.22 2.84 -1.30
CA GLU A 768 12.09 4.00 -1.05
C GLU A 768 12.92 4.35 -2.31
N ILE A 769 13.47 3.35 -3.00
CA ILE A 769 14.20 3.55 -4.26
C ILE A 769 13.26 4.10 -5.33
N GLN A 770 12.06 3.53 -5.50
CA GLN A 770 11.07 4.03 -6.45
C GLN A 770 10.59 5.46 -6.12
N TYR A 771 10.43 5.78 -4.84
CA TYR A 771 10.08 7.13 -4.40
C TYR A 771 11.21 8.12 -4.69
N GLN A 772 12.47 7.72 -4.48
CA GLN A 772 13.64 8.52 -4.84
C GLN A 772 13.75 8.73 -6.35
N GLU A 773 13.54 7.69 -7.15
CA GLU A 773 13.48 7.77 -8.62
C GLU A 773 12.39 8.75 -9.08
N SER A 774 11.16 8.61 -8.56
CA SER A 774 10.07 9.54 -8.85
C SER A 774 10.36 10.98 -8.42
N CYS A 775 11.03 11.18 -7.28
CA CYS A 775 11.47 12.51 -6.84
C CYS A 775 12.53 13.11 -7.79
N THR A 776 13.45 12.30 -8.33
CA THR A 776 14.43 12.76 -9.32
C THR A 776 13.80 13.09 -10.67
N GLU A 777 12.81 12.31 -11.11
CA GLU A 777 12.02 12.61 -12.30
C GLU A 777 11.23 13.91 -12.14
N LEU A 778 10.56 14.08 -11.00
CA LEU A 778 9.83 15.31 -10.67
C LEU A 778 10.77 16.53 -10.63
N LYS A 779 11.99 16.35 -10.11
CA LYS A 779 13.01 17.40 -10.09
C LYS A 779 13.47 17.76 -11.50
N SER A 780 13.70 16.76 -12.36
CA SER A 780 14.02 16.99 -13.77
C SER A 780 12.87 17.67 -14.54
N ALA A 781 11.62 17.35 -14.20
CA ALA A 781 10.44 17.99 -14.78
C ALA A 781 10.30 19.45 -14.29
N LYS A 782 10.60 19.70 -13.02
CA LYS A 782 10.64 21.04 -12.43
C LYS A 782 11.73 21.91 -13.08
N ASP A 783 12.94 21.36 -13.24
CA ASP A 783 14.05 22.06 -13.88
C ASP A 783 13.74 22.38 -15.35
N LYS A 784 13.05 21.47 -16.07
CA LYS A 784 12.56 21.72 -17.43
C LYS A 784 11.46 22.78 -17.49
N ILE A 785 10.56 22.83 -16.51
CA ILE A 785 9.53 23.88 -16.42
C ILE A 785 10.18 25.23 -16.12
N GLU A 786 11.20 25.26 -15.26
CA GLU A 786 11.97 26.47 -14.97
C GLU A 786 12.76 26.95 -16.19
N GLU A 787 13.32 26.03 -16.98
CA GLU A 787 13.94 26.32 -18.29
C GLU A 787 12.92 26.83 -19.32
N ILE A 788 11.71 26.27 -19.36
CA ILE A 788 10.62 26.76 -20.23
C ILE A 788 10.16 28.15 -19.80
N ASN A 789 10.03 28.41 -18.49
CA ASN A 789 9.67 29.73 -17.98
C ASN A 789 10.75 30.78 -18.29
N LEU A 790 12.04 30.43 -18.16
CA LEU A 790 13.15 31.30 -18.58
C LEU A 790 13.11 31.55 -20.10
N LYS A 791 12.77 30.54 -20.90
CA LYS A 791 12.58 30.68 -22.36
C LYS A 791 11.39 31.58 -22.68
N GLU A 792 10.29 31.47 -21.95
CA GLU A 792 9.09 32.30 -22.13
C GLU A 792 9.36 33.75 -21.73
N GLU A 793 10.14 33.99 -20.67
CA GLU A 793 10.61 35.32 -20.27
C GLU A 793 11.56 35.91 -21.32
N THR A 794 12.44 35.11 -21.93
CA THR A 794 13.26 35.55 -23.06
C THR A 794 12.45 35.81 -24.34
N ILE A 795 11.37 35.08 -24.58
CA ILE A 795 10.46 35.31 -25.72
C ILE A 795 9.68 36.62 -25.51
N GLN A 796 9.22 36.91 -24.30
CA GLN A 796 8.58 38.20 -23.99
C GLN A 796 9.55 39.39 -24.15
N LEU A 797 10.80 39.24 -23.71
CA LEU A 797 11.86 40.23 -23.97
C LEU A 797 12.15 40.39 -25.47
N LEU A 798 12.22 39.28 -26.23
CA LEU A 798 12.39 39.32 -27.68
C LEU A 798 11.20 39.96 -28.41
N GLU A 799 9.96 39.73 -27.97
CA GLU A 799 8.77 40.40 -28.54
C GLU A 799 8.75 41.91 -28.25
N THR A 800 9.24 42.34 -27.09
CA THR A 800 9.41 43.78 -26.81
C THR A 800 10.49 44.41 -27.68
N VAL A 801 11.61 43.71 -27.89
CA VAL A 801 12.68 44.14 -28.78
C VAL A 801 12.23 44.13 -30.25
N ASP A 802 11.45 43.14 -30.68
CA ASP A 802 10.91 43.04 -32.04
C ASP A 802 9.89 44.14 -32.33
N LYS A 803 9.07 44.52 -31.34
CA LYS A 803 8.21 45.72 -31.44
C LYS A 803 9.02 47.01 -31.56
N GLU A 804 10.07 47.19 -30.75
CA GLU A 804 10.95 48.36 -30.84
C GLU A 804 11.74 48.41 -32.16
N GLN A 805 12.16 47.26 -32.67
CA GLN A 805 12.84 47.13 -33.96
C GLN A 805 11.88 47.35 -35.12
N GLN A 806 10.65 46.82 -35.09
CA GLN A 806 9.61 47.12 -36.08
C GLN A 806 9.23 48.60 -36.09
N GLU A 807 9.20 49.26 -34.92
CA GLU A 807 8.95 50.70 -34.85
C GLU A 807 10.11 51.51 -35.47
N LYS A 808 11.36 51.10 -35.23
CA LYS A 808 12.55 51.69 -35.88
C LYS A 808 12.59 51.41 -37.38
N ILE A 809 12.28 50.19 -37.82
CA ILE A 809 12.21 49.79 -39.23
C ILE A 809 11.08 50.56 -39.93
N SER A 810 9.94 50.80 -39.29
CA SER A 810 8.87 51.63 -39.85
C SER A 810 9.33 53.07 -40.09
N LYS A 811 10.08 53.65 -39.12
CA LYS A 811 10.64 55.00 -39.22
C LYS A 811 11.76 55.08 -40.26
N LEU A 812 12.61 54.05 -40.37
CA LEU A 812 13.67 53.98 -41.38
C LEU A 812 13.09 53.75 -42.78
N ASN A 813 12.10 52.88 -42.94
CA ASN A 813 11.42 52.64 -44.22
C ASN A 813 10.62 53.84 -44.70
N GLN A 814 10.05 54.62 -43.78
CA GLN A 814 9.42 55.90 -44.10
C GLN A 814 10.47 56.92 -44.63
N SER A 815 11.62 57.01 -43.97
CA SER A 815 12.75 57.85 -44.39
C SER A 815 13.39 57.39 -45.72
N CYS A 816 13.54 56.07 -45.94
CA CYS A 816 14.03 55.51 -47.20
C CYS A 816 13.03 55.70 -48.35
N LYS A 817 11.72 55.66 -48.09
CA LYS A 817 10.69 56.02 -49.09
C LYS A 817 10.78 57.50 -49.46
N GLU A 818 10.94 58.38 -48.48
CA GLU A 818 11.09 59.83 -48.70
C GLU A 818 12.37 60.17 -49.50
N LEU A 819 13.49 59.49 -49.24
CA LEU A 819 14.74 59.66 -50.01
C LEU A 819 14.68 59.03 -51.42
N THR A 820 13.95 57.94 -51.61
CA THR A 820 13.77 57.29 -52.93
C THR A 820 12.83 58.10 -53.83
N GLU A 821 11.83 58.79 -53.25
CA GLU A 821 10.98 59.74 -53.98
C GLU A 821 11.73 61.04 -54.32
N GLN A 822 12.66 61.51 -53.47
CA GLN A 822 13.53 62.65 -53.78
C GLN A 822 14.57 62.36 -54.89
N LEU A 823 15.14 61.15 -54.93
CA LEU A 823 16.09 60.75 -55.99
C LEU A 823 15.39 60.59 -57.36
N LYS A 824 14.15 60.09 -57.38
CA LYS A 824 13.31 59.99 -58.60
C LYS A 824 12.80 61.36 -59.09
N HIS A 825 12.57 62.34 -58.19
CA HIS A 825 12.26 63.72 -58.57
C HIS A 825 13.46 64.41 -59.26
N SER A 826 14.69 64.19 -58.77
CA SER A 826 15.91 64.80 -59.33
C SER A 826 16.28 64.28 -60.73
N GLU A 827 15.98 63.02 -61.05
CA GLU A 827 16.26 62.43 -62.37
C GLU A 827 15.22 62.82 -63.45
N SER A 828 13.97 63.13 -63.06
CA SER A 828 12.90 63.61 -63.96
C SER A 828 13.02 65.12 -64.26
N GLU A 829 13.40 65.95 -63.28
CA GLU A 829 13.60 67.41 -63.46
C GLU A 829 14.69 67.76 -64.50
N LYS A 830 15.61 66.84 -64.81
CA LYS A 830 16.65 67.01 -65.82
C LYS A 830 16.17 66.72 -67.26
N ALA A 831 15.09 65.97 -67.45
CA ALA A 831 14.57 65.59 -68.77
C ALA A 831 13.35 66.41 -69.24
N ASP A 832 12.65 67.08 -68.30
CA ASP A 832 11.46 67.89 -68.58
C ASP A 832 11.74 69.40 -68.79
N LEU A 833 12.87 69.95 -68.33
CA LEU A 833 13.26 71.36 -68.61
C LEU A 833 13.41 71.68 -70.11
N ASP A 834 13.71 70.70 -70.96
CA ASP A 834 13.83 70.87 -72.41
C ASP A 834 12.49 70.72 -73.17
N ARG A 835 11.40 70.28 -72.52
CA ARG A 835 10.08 70.06 -73.15
C ARG A 835 8.95 70.94 -72.57
N GLU A 836 9.11 71.49 -71.37
CA GLU A 836 8.11 72.32 -70.68
C GLU A 836 7.94 73.78 -71.19
N ILE A 837 8.80 74.29 -72.09
CA ILE A 837 8.62 75.65 -72.64
C ILE A 837 7.43 75.73 -73.62
N THR A 838 7.04 74.63 -74.28
CA THR A 838 6.07 74.67 -75.39
C THR A 838 4.66 74.15 -75.04
N LYS A 839 4.46 73.52 -73.88
CA LYS A 839 3.19 72.84 -73.54
C LYS A 839 2.36 73.52 -72.43
N VAL A 840 3.00 74.34 -71.58
CA VAL A 840 2.37 75.01 -70.41
C VAL A 840 1.29 76.04 -70.80
N GLN A 841 1.32 76.60 -72.01
CA GLN A 841 0.27 77.53 -72.48
C GLN A 841 -1.09 76.86 -72.76
N GLY A 842 -1.14 75.53 -73.00
CA GLY A 842 -2.38 74.82 -73.33
C GLY A 842 -3.13 74.22 -72.14
N GLN A 843 -2.45 73.93 -71.02
CA GLN A 843 -3.04 73.13 -69.93
C GLN A 843 -3.75 73.96 -68.85
N ILE A 844 -3.54 75.29 -68.81
CA ILE A 844 -4.17 76.20 -67.84
C ILE A 844 -5.71 76.22 -67.96
N GLN A 845 -6.27 76.09 -69.16
CA GLN A 845 -7.73 76.10 -69.37
C GLN A 845 -8.42 74.77 -69.00
N THR A 846 -7.67 73.67 -68.84
CA THR A 846 -8.26 72.34 -68.59
C THR A 846 -8.30 71.98 -67.08
N LEU A 847 -7.41 72.58 -66.28
CA LEU A 847 -7.30 72.33 -64.83
C LEU A 847 -8.44 72.92 -63.99
N GLU A 848 -9.13 73.97 -64.44
CA GLU A 848 -10.31 74.53 -63.74
C GLU A 848 -11.49 73.55 -63.69
N VAL A 849 -11.65 72.69 -64.70
CA VAL A 849 -12.74 71.70 -64.76
C VAL A 849 -12.47 70.51 -63.84
N GLN A 850 -11.20 70.12 -63.67
CA GLN A 850 -10.80 68.98 -62.84
C GLN A 850 -10.86 69.30 -61.33
N LEU A 851 -10.66 70.56 -60.94
CA LEU A 851 -10.74 71.02 -59.54
C LEU A 851 -12.16 70.89 -58.94
N ARG A 852 -13.21 71.04 -59.77
CA ARG A 852 -14.62 70.85 -59.33
C ARG A 852 -14.97 69.38 -59.06
N LEU A 853 -14.41 68.46 -59.83
CA LEU A 853 -14.65 67.01 -59.68
C LEU A 853 -13.89 66.42 -58.47
N ALA A 854 -12.70 66.93 -58.15
CA ALA A 854 -11.92 66.52 -56.99
C ALA A 854 -12.61 66.88 -55.65
N ASN A 855 -13.19 68.08 -55.55
CA ASN A 855 -13.93 68.50 -54.34
C ASN A 855 -15.21 67.70 -54.09
N GLN A 856 -15.81 67.13 -55.14
CA GLN A 856 -16.98 66.25 -55.01
C GLN A 856 -16.59 64.83 -54.57
N LYS A 857 -15.41 64.33 -54.98
CA LYS A 857 -14.86 63.04 -54.51
C LYS A 857 -14.43 63.09 -53.04
N LEU A 858 -13.82 64.19 -52.59
CA LEU A 858 -13.35 64.35 -51.22
C LEU A 858 -14.51 64.33 -50.20
N LYS A 859 -15.67 64.86 -50.58
CA LYS A 859 -16.89 64.85 -49.77
C LYS A 859 -17.50 63.45 -49.60
N VAL A 860 -17.37 62.58 -50.60
CA VAL A 860 -17.85 61.18 -50.55
C VAL A 860 -16.96 60.32 -49.65
N THR A 861 -15.64 60.50 -49.73
CA THR A 861 -14.68 59.78 -48.87
C THR A 861 -14.79 60.21 -47.41
N GLU A 862 -15.11 61.48 -47.14
CA GLU A 862 -15.37 61.96 -45.77
C GLU A 862 -16.64 61.37 -45.17
N THR A 863 -17.70 61.18 -45.96
CA THR A 863 -18.93 60.53 -45.49
C THR A 863 -18.76 59.03 -45.24
N GLU A 864 -17.95 58.35 -46.06
CA GLU A 864 -17.68 56.92 -45.92
C GLU A 864 -16.80 56.61 -44.69
N CYS A 865 -15.81 57.47 -44.38
CA CYS A 865 -15.03 57.36 -43.15
C CYS A 865 -15.91 57.53 -41.90
N LYS A 866 -16.83 58.50 -41.89
CA LYS A 866 -17.75 58.70 -40.75
C LYS A 866 -18.67 57.50 -40.52
N TYR A 867 -19.21 56.89 -41.57
CA TYR A 867 -20.02 55.67 -41.43
C TYR A 867 -19.22 54.49 -40.84
N LYS A 868 -17.99 54.26 -41.33
CA LYS A 868 -17.12 53.18 -40.81
C LYS A 868 -16.65 53.43 -39.38
N GLU A 869 -16.50 54.69 -38.98
CA GLU A 869 -16.18 55.08 -37.60
C GLU A 869 -17.39 54.88 -36.66
N GLU A 870 -18.60 55.22 -37.13
CA GLU A 870 -19.85 54.99 -36.41
C GLU A 870 -20.14 53.49 -36.21
N ASP A 871 -19.89 52.64 -37.22
CA ASP A 871 -20.05 51.18 -37.11
C ASP A 871 -19.02 50.55 -36.17
N ARG A 872 -17.75 50.99 -36.22
CA ARG A 872 -16.75 50.56 -35.24
C ARG A 872 -17.15 50.97 -33.81
N LYS A 873 -17.72 52.16 -33.64
CA LYS A 873 -18.20 52.63 -32.34
C LYS A 873 -19.35 51.78 -31.82
N LYS A 874 -20.30 51.37 -32.67
CA LYS A 874 -21.38 50.44 -32.30
C LYS A 874 -20.86 49.08 -31.90
N MET A 875 -19.93 48.50 -32.67
CA MET A 875 -19.33 47.19 -32.35
C MET A 875 -18.57 47.21 -31.02
N VAL A 876 -17.85 48.30 -30.73
CA VAL A 876 -17.18 48.48 -29.43
C VAL A 876 -18.19 48.64 -28.29
N GLU A 877 -19.32 49.30 -28.51
CA GLU A 877 -20.38 49.46 -27.51
C GLU A 877 -21.09 48.12 -27.22
N GLU A 878 -21.32 47.28 -28.25
CA GLU A 878 -21.85 45.91 -28.11
C GLU A 878 -20.92 45.03 -27.29
N ILE A 879 -19.62 44.95 -27.64
CA ILE A 879 -18.62 44.19 -26.87
C ILE A 879 -18.53 44.68 -25.42
N ARG A 880 -18.63 45.99 -25.19
CA ARG A 880 -18.66 46.56 -23.83
C ARG A 880 -19.93 46.17 -23.07
N SER A 881 -21.07 46.05 -23.74
CA SER A 881 -22.32 45.61 -23.12
C SER A 881 -22.27 44.12 -22.75
N GLU A 882 -21.74 43.28 -23.65
CA GLU A 882 -21.55 41.84 -23.41
C GLU A 882 -20.57 41.58 -22.26
N ARG A 883 -19.47 42.33 -22.21
CA ARG A 883 -18.52 42.25 -21.09
C ARG A 883 -19.19 42.62 -19.76
N ARG A 884 -20.05 43.66 -19.76
CA ARG A 884 -20.78 44.06 -18.55
C ARG A 884 -21.77 42.98 -18.10
N GLU A 885 -22.49 42.34 -19.02
CA GLU A 885 -23.38 41.22 -18.68
C GLU A 885 -22.62 40.02 -18.13
N LEU A 886 -21.45 39.70 -18.69
CA LEU A 886 -20.59 38.62 -18.18
C LEU A 886 -20.05 38.95 -16.78
N GLU A 887 -19.60 40.19 -16.56
CA GLU A 887 -19.18 40.68 -15.24
C GLU A 887 -20.32 40.59 -14.21
N GLU A 888 -21.55 40.93 -14.58
CA GLU A 888 -22.74 40.80 -13.72
C GLU A 888 -23.10 39.34 -13.43
N ARG A 889 -23.03 38.45 -14.42
CA ARG A 889 -23.23 36.99 -14.23
C ARG A 889 -22.17 36.40 -13.30
N MET A 890 -20.91 36.78 -13.48
CA MET A 890 -19.82 36.38 -12.59
C MET A 890 -20.09 36.83 -11.16
N LEU A 891 -20.48 38.10 -10.96
CA LEU A 891 -20.75 38.65 -9.64
C LEU A 891 -21.98 37.98 -8.98
N ALA A 892 -22.99 37.58 -9.75
CA ALA A 892 -24.12 36.79 -9.28
C ALA A 892 -23.71 35.36 -8.86
N LEU A 893 -22.86 34.70 -9.65
CA LEU A 893 -22.32 33.37 -9.32
C LEU A 893 -21.44 33.40 -8.06
N THR A 894 -20.58 34.41 -7.91
CA THR A 894 -19.76 34.61 -6.70
C THR A 894 -20.64 34.81 -5.47
N LYS A 895 -21.70 35.63 -5.56
CA LYS A 895 -22.66 35.80 -4.45
C LYS A 895 -23.36 34.49 -4.10
N ARG A 896 -23.73 33.67 -5.10
CA ARG A 896 -24.36 32.37 -4.87
C ARG A 896 -23.40 31.37 -4.22
N SER A 897 -22.14 31.35 -4.65
CA SER A 897 -21.08 30.53 -4.02
C SER A 897 -20.91 30.87 -2.54
N ALA A 898 -20.86 32.16 -2.20
CA ALA A 898 -20.74 32.61 -0.81
C ALA A 898 -21.94 32.19 0.07
N ILE A 899 -23.15 32.15 -0.49
CA ILE A 899 -24.34 31.65 0.22
C ILE A 899 -24.21 30.15 0.49
N TYR A 900 -23.81 29.36 -0.51
CA TYR A 900 -23.62 27.91 -0.34
C TYR A 900 -22.50 27.57 0.64
N GLU A 901 -21.38 28.29 0.60
CA GLU A 901 -20.29 28.13 1.59
C GLU A 901 -20.79 28.41 3.02
N HIS A 902 -21.61 29.45 3.19
CA HIS A 902 -22.19 29.77 4.49
C HIS A 902 -23.23 28.73 4.96
N GLU A 903 -24.04 28.18 4.06
CA GLU A 903 -24.98 27.09 4.38
C GLU A 903 -24.25 25.79 4.74
N LEU A 904 -23.21 25.42 3.99
CA LEU A 904 -22.34 24.28 4.31
C LEU A 904 -21.70 24.45 5.69
N LYS A 905 -21.22 25.66 6.01
CA LYS A 905 -20.65 25.96 7.33
C LYS A 905 -21.67 25.82 8.45
N LYS A 906 -22.91 26.28 8.25
CA LYS A 906 -24.00 26.07 9.21
C LYS A 906 -24.32 24.58 9.41
N MET A 907 -24.40 23.80 8.33
CA MET A 907 -24.62 22.36 8.43
C MET A 907 -23.47 21.67 9.17
N TYR A 908 -22.23 22.08 8.90
CA TYR A 908 -21.05 21.56 9.59
C TYR A 908 -21.08 21.88 11.09
N ASP A 909 -21.40 23.11 11.47
CA ASP A 909 -21.51 23.50 12.88
C ASP A 909 -22.65 22.74 13.59
N VAL A 910 -23.79 22.52 12.94
CA VAL A 910 -24.91 21.71 13.46
C VAL A 910 -24.50 20.25 13.62
N ALA A 911 -23.84 19.65 12.63
CA ALA A 911 -23.34 18.29 12.69
C ALA A 911 -22.30 18.12 13.81
N ARG A 912 -21.38 19.08 13.97
CA ARG A 912 -20.39 19.09 15.04
C ARG A 912 -21.04 19.11 16.43
N VAL A 913 -22.06 19.95 16.62
CA VAL A 913 -22.81 20.01 17.89
C VAL A 913 -23.58 18.71 18.12
N GLY A 914 -24.20 18.13 17.08
CA GLY A 914 -24.88 16.84 17.17
C GLY A 914 -23.94 15.70 17.58
N ILE A 915 -22.74 15.65 16.99
CA ILE A 915 -21.69 14.67 17.34
C ILE A 915 -21.26 14.86 18.80
N ALA A 916 -21.03 16.09 19.27
CA ALA A 916 -20.65 16.36 20.65
C ALA A 916 -21.72 15.90 21.66
N VAL A 917 -23.02 16.07 21.35
CA VAL A 917 -24.11 15.59 22.20
C VAL A 917 -24.18 14.06 22.22
N LEU A 918 -23.93 13.40 21.08
CA LEU A 918 -23.87 11.94 21.00
C LEU A 918 -22.69 11.39 21.82
N ASP A 919 -21.54 12.05 21.76
CA ASP A 919 -20.34 11.69 22.52
C ASP A 919 -20.58 11.81 24.04
N ASP A 920 -21.22 12.90 24.48
CA ASP A 920 -21.65 13.08 25.88
C ASP A 920 -22.63 11.99 26.34
N LEU A 921 -23.56 11.55 25.46
CA LEU A 921 -24.49 10.47 25.76
C LEU A 921 -23.78 9.12 25.83
N LEU A 922 -22.83 8.86 24.93
CA LEU A 922 -22.02 7.65 24.92
C LEU A 922 -21.19 7.54 26.20
N ASN A 923 -20.54 8.63 26.63
CA ASN A 923 -19.76 8.71 27.86
C ASN A 923 -20.62 8.48 29.11
N LYS A 924 -21.86 9.00 29.13
CA LYS A 924 -22.83 8.72 30.21
C LYS A 924 -23.25 7.26 30.23
N LEU A 925 -23.51 6.67 29.08
CA LEU A 925 -23.89 5.26 28.95
C LEU A 925 -22.74 4.36 29.43
N GLN A 926 -21.51 4.64 28.98
CA GLN A 926 -20.30 3.93 29.41
C GLN A 926 -20.11 4.04 30.93
N SER A 927 -20.22 5.24 31.51
CA SER A 927 -20.11 5.43 32.96
C SER A 927 -21.18 4.64 33.73
N SER A 928 -22.39 4.52 33.19
CA SER A 928 -23.45 3.70 33.80
C SER A 928 -23.17 2.20 33.71
N PHE A 929 -22.62 1.72 32.59
CA PHE A 929 -22.21 0.33 32.43
C PHE A 929 -21.04 -0.03 33.36
N GLU A 930 -20.03 0.83 33.45
CA GLU A 930 -18.91 0.65 34.39
C GLU A 930 -19.39 0.63 35.85
N GLY A 931 -20.35 1.49 36.21
CA GLY A 931 -20.99 1.48 37.52
C GLY A 931 -21.70 0.14 37.82
N ASN A 932 -22.47 -0.36 36.86
CA ASN A 932 -23.17 -1.65 36.99
C ASN A 932 -22.18 -2.83 37.07
N LEU A 933 -21.11 -2.82 36.26
CA LEU A 933 -20.07 -3.84 36.31
C LEU A 933 -19.35 -3.85 37.66
N ARG A 934 -19.02 -2.69 38.23
CA ARG A 934 -18.46 -2.60 39.59
C ARG A 934 -19.42 -3.14 40.65
N GLN A 935 -20.72 -2.91 40.51
CA GLN A 935 -21.72 -3.42 41.44
C GLN A 935 -21.84 -4.95 41.35
N LEU A 936 -21.87 -5.51 40.14
CA LEU A 936 -21.86 -6.96 39.92
C LEU A 936 -20.57 -7.61 40.44
N GLN A 937 -19.42 -6.96 40.23
CA GLN A 937 -18.13 -7.42 40.73
C GLN A 937 -18.13 -7.45 42.26
N LYS A 938 -18.64 -6.40 42.92
CA LYS A 938 -18.80 -6.39 44.37
C LYS A 938 -19.72 -7.52 44.87
N GLN A 939 -20.84 -7.77 44.19
CA GLN A 939 -21.74 -8.88 44.55
C GLN A 939 -21.08 -10.25 44.36
N LEU A 940 -20.24 -10.39 43.32
CA LEU A 940 -19.46 -11.60 43.09
C LEU A 940 -18.41 -11.79 44.18
N ASP A 941 -17.70 -10.72 44.57
CA ASP A 941 -16.71 -10.77 45.65
C ASP A 941 -17.37 -11.15 46.98
N GLU A 942 -18.53 -10.55 47.31
CA GLU A 942 -19.35 -10.90 48.47
C GLU A 942 -19.77 -12.39 48.43
N CYS A 943 -20.27 -12.87 47.29
CA CYS A 943 -20.64 -14.28 47.12
C CYS A 943 -19.43 -15.23 47.21
N THR A 944 -18.26 -14.80 46.73
CA THR A 944 -17.03 -15.59 46.77
C THR A 944 -16.50 -15.68 48.21
N GLN A 945 -16.62 -14.60 48.97
CA GLN A 945 -16.27 -14.57 50.39
C GLN A 945 -17.25 -15.42 51.23
N GLU A 946 -18.55 -15.40 50.93
CA GLU A 946 -19.54 -16.32 51.50
C GLU A 946 -19.21 -17.79 51.15
N LEU A 947 -18.79 -18.08 49.92
CA LEU A 947 -18.37 -19.42 49.52
C LEU A 947 -17.09 -19.87 50.25
N GLN A 948 -16.13 -18.96 50.45
CA GLN A 948 -14.90 -19.26 51.20
C GLN A 948 -15.18 -19.50 52.68
N THR A 949 -16.05 -18.71 53.31
CA THR A 949 -16.45 -18.93 54.72
C THR A 949 -17.23 -20.24 54.89
N THR A 950 -18.12 -20.58 53.97
CA THR A 950 -18.82 -21.87 53.97
C THR A 950 -17.87 -23.04 53.69
N SER A 951 -16.92 -22.89 52.77
CA SER A 951 -15.86 -23.88 52.52
C SER A 951 -14.99 -24.11 53.76
N LYS A 952 -14.61 -23.04 54.47
CA LYS A 952 -13.88 -23.13 55.73
C LYS A 952 -14.70 -23.84 56.82
N CYS A 953 -15.99 -23.51 56.96
CA CYS A 953 -16.89 -24.20 57.87
C CYS A 953 -17.04 -25.69 57.52
N VAL A 954 -17.14 -26.03 56.23
CA VAL A 954 -17.15 -27.41 55.76
C VAL A 954 -15.83 -28.11 56.07
N ALA A 955 -14.69 -27.44 55.90
CA ALA A 955 -13.38 -27.99 56.26
C ALA A 955 -13.25 -28.25 57.77
N GLU A 956 -13.74 -27.34 58.61
CA GLU A 956 -13.82 -27.51 60.06
C GLU A 956 -14.74 -28.69 60.44
N VAL A 957 -15.92 -28.81 59.84
CA VAL A 957 -16.83 -29.96 60.03
C VAL A 957 -16.21 -31.27 59.52
N VAL A 958 -15.44 -31.24 58.44
CA VAL A 958 -14.71 -32.41 57.93
C VAL A 958 -13.58 -32.80 58.88
N PHE A 959 -12.88 -31.83 59.47
CA PHE A 959 -11.85 -32.07 60.49
C PHE A 959 -12.46 -32.65 61.77
N GLU A 960 -13.54 -32.07 62.28
CA GLU A 960 -14.31 -32.60 63.41
C GLU A 960 -14.82 -34.02 63.11
N ARG A 961 -15.30 -34.27 61.89
CA ARG A 961 -15.71 -35.61 61.44
C ARG A 961 -14.53 -36.59 61.45
N GLN A 962 -13.34 -36.17 61.01
CA GLN A 962 -12.13 -37.00 61.05
C GLN A 962 -11.68 -37.27 62.48
N GLU A 963 -11.74 -36.29 63.38
CA GLU A 963 -11.40 -36.45 64.79
C GLU A 963 -12.41 -37.36 65.52
N LEU A 964 -13.71 -37.20 65.24
CA LEU A 964 -14.76 -38.12 65.68
C LEU A 964 -14.56 -39.51 65.09
N GLN A 965 -14.09 -39.63 63.85
CA GLN A 965 -13.77 -40.92 63.24
C GLN A 965 -12.55 -41.59 63.90
N VAL A 966 -11.54 -40.82 64.32
CA VAL A 966 -10.42 -41.32 65.15
C VAL A 966 -10.91 -41.77 66.53
N ARG A 967 -11.80 -41.00 67.18
CA ARG A 967 -12.41 -41.37 68.47
C ARG A 967 -13.32 -42.59 68.35
N VAL A 968 -14.09 -42.71 67.27
CA VAL A 968 -14.91 -43.89 66.97
C VAL A 968 -14.01 -45.09 66.73
N LYS A 969 -12.94 -44.98 65.95
CA LYS A 969 -11.95 -46.05 65.76
C LYS A 969 -11.24 -46.46 67.06
N TYR A 970 -10.94 -45.50 67.94
CA TYR A 970 -10.40 -45.78 69.27
C TYR A 970 -11.42 -46.51 70.15
N SER A 971 -12.69 -46.08 70.12
CA SER A 971 -13.78 -46.77 70.83
C SER A 971 -14.10 -48.14 70.24
N GLU A 972 -13.99 -48.33 68.92
CA GLU A 972 -14.11 -49.61 68.22
C GLU A 972 -12.94 -50.53 68.55
N GLY A 973 -11.73 -49.99 68.71
CA GLY A 973 -10.57 -50.71 69.21
C GLY A 973 -10.77 -51.21 70.65
N ILE A 974 -11.33 -50.36 71.52
CA ILE A 974 -11.71 -50.73 72.89
C ILE A 974 -12.85 -51.76 72.87
N ILE A 975 -13.86 -51.60 72.02
CA ILE A 975 -14.97 -52.56 71.87
C ILE A 975 -14.44 -53.89 71.31
N SER A 976 -13.46 -53.90 70.40
CA SER A 976 -12.80 -55.11 69.89
C SER A 976 -12.02 -55.80 70.99
N SER A 977 -11.20 -55.07 71.77
CA SER A 977 -10.47 -55.66 72.89
C SER A 977 -11.41 -56.17 74.00
N LEU A 978 -12.49 -55.45 74.30
CA LEU A 978 -13.53 -55.89 75.25
C LEU A 978 -14.34 -57.08 74.70
N LYS A 979 -14.55 -57.17 73.39
CA LYS A 979 -15.22 -58.30 72.73
C LYS A 979 -14.33 -59.54 72.71
N ASP A 980 -13.02 -59.37 72.52
CA ASP A 980 -12.04 -60.44 72.60
C ASP A 980 -11.85 -60.90 74.06
N GLU A 981 -11.83 -59.97 75.03
CA GLU A 981 -11.87 -60.29 76.47
C GLU A 981 -13.18 -60.96 76.89
N ALA A 982 -14.33 -60.52 76.39
CA ALA A 982 -15.64 -61.17 76.61
C ALA A 982 -15.73 -62.54 75.93
N GLY A 983 -15.05 -62.73 74.78
CA GLY A 983 -14.91 -64.03 74.13
C GLY A 983 -14.03 -65.00 74.93
N ILE A 984 -12.92 -64.52 75.50
CA ILE A 984 -12.06 -65.29 76.42
C ILE A 984 -12.79 -65.59 77.74
N ALA A 985 -13.56 -64.64 78.28
CA ALA A 985 -14.40 -64.84 79.45
C ALA A 985 -15.57 -65.79 79.16
N GLY A 986 -16.19 -65.73 77.97
CA GLY A 986 -17.22 -66.64 77.51
C GLY A 986 -16.70 -68.06 77.30
N ALA A 987 -15.48 -68.23 76.78
CA ALA A 987 -14.82 -69.53 76.67
C ALA A 987 -14.47 -70.11 78.05
N LYS A 988 -13.99 -69.27 78.99
CA LYS A 988 -13.76 -69.69 80.39
C LYS A 988 -15.06 -69.99 81.14
N MET A 989 -16.14 -69.26 80.88
CA MET A 989 -17.48 -69.53 81.42
C MET A 989 -18.05 -70.83 80.86
N ALA A 990 -17.92 -71.10 79.56
CA ALA A 990 -18.34 -72.37 78.96
C ALA A 990 -17.51 -73.57 79.48
N GLU A 991 -16.22 -73.37 79.77
CA GLU A 991 -15.35 -74.38 80.38
C GLU A 991 -15.69 -74.61 81.87
N LEU A 992 -16.07 -73.55 82.60
CA LEU A 992 -16.60 -73.63 83.95
C LEU A 992 -18.00 -74.27 84.00
N GLU A 993 -18.91 -73.93 83.08
CA GLU A 993 -20.24 -74.56 82.94
C GLU A 993 -20.09 -76.06 82.61
N LYS A 994 -19.14 -76.43 81.75
CA LYS A 994 -18.84 -77.85 81.46
C LYS A 994 -18.25 -78.58 82.66
N ASN A 995 -17.39 -77.91 83.44
CA ASN A 995 -16.86 -78.44 84.71
C ASN A 995 -17.94 -78.52 85.80
N GLU A 996 -18.88 -77.58 85.82
CA GLU A 996 -20.04 -77.54 86.73
C GLU A 996 -21.04 -78.65 86.36
N GLU A 997 -21.32 -78.88 85.08
CA GLU A 997 -22.09 -80.02 84.59
C GLU A 997 -21.42 -81.36 84.94
N GLU A 998 -20.09 -81.45 84.86
CA GLU A 998 -19.34 -82.65 85.24
C GLU A 998 -19.33 -82.88 86.75
N LEU A 999 -19.22 -81.80 87.55
CA LEU A 999 -19.38 -81.84 89.00
C LEU A 999 -20.81 -82.20 89.42
N MET A 1000 -21.84 -81.66 88.74
CA MET A 1000 -23.24 -81.99 88.98
C MET A 1000 -23.53 -83.46 88.61
N ARG A 1001 -22.90 -83.98 87.55
CA ARG A 1001 -22.96 -85.41 87.19
C ARG A 1001 -22.31 -86.30 88.25
N ARG A 1002 -21.13 -85.92 88.77
CA ARG A 1002 -20.47 -86.63 89.88
C ARG A 1002 -21.26 -86.52 91.18
N ALA A 1003 -21.90 -85.38 91.46
CA ALA A 1003 -22.76 -85.17 92.62
C ALA A 1003 -24.03 -86.04 92.55
N LEU A 1004 -24.68 -86.14 91.38
CA LEU A 1004 -25.80 -87.06 91.14
C LEU A 1004 -25.39 -88.52 91.29
N GLU A 1005 -24.17 -88.88 90.89
CA GLU A 1005 -23.64 -90.23 91.02
C GLU A 1005 -23.27 -90.56 92.48
N ALA A 1006 -22.75 -89.57 93.22
CA ALA A 1006 -22.53 -89.64 94.66
C ALA A 1006 -23.87 -89.74 95.42
N GLU A 1007 -24.89 -88.97 95.06
CA GLU A 1007 -26.25 -89.11 95.61
C GLU A 1007 -26.85 -90.48 95.36
N LYS A 1008 -26.68 -91.05 94.16
CA LYS A 1008 -27.11 -92.44 93.88
C LYS A 1008 -26.41 -93.43 94.81
N ARG A 1009 -25.10 -93.27 95.02
CA ARG A 1009 -24.33 -94.08 95.96
C ARG A 1009 -24.78 -93.90 97.41
N ILE A 1010 -25.08 -92.67 97.83
CA ILE A 1010 -25.62 -92.38 99.16
C ILE A 1010 -26.99 -93.04 99.30
N ARG A 1011 -27.91 -92.92 98.33
CA ARG A 1011 -29.21 -93.61 98.37
C ARG A 1011 -29.09 -95.13 98.44
N GLU A 1012 -28.11 -95.73 97.74
CA GLU A 1012 -27.82 -97.16 97.84
C GLU A 1012 -27.27 -97.56 99.21
N LEU A 1013 -26.38 -96.75 99.79
CA LEU A 1013 -25.83 -96.97 101.13
C LEU A 1013 -26.90 -96.75 102.22
N GLU A 1014 -27.77 -95.75 102.09
CA GLU A 1014 -28.92 -95.53 102.96
C GLU A 1014 -29.92 -96.68 102.86
N LYS A 1015 -30.15 -97.24 101.66
CA LYS A 1015 -30.96 -98.45 101.50
C LYS A 1015 -30.35 -99.63 102.25
N LYS A 1016 -29.04 -99.85 102.10
CA LYS A 1016 -28.31 -100.90 102.85
C LYS A 1016 -28.28 -100.64 104.36
N LEU A 1017 -28.22 -99.37 104.78
CA LEU A 1017 -28.26 -98.99 106.18
C LEU A 1017 -29.65 -99.29 106.76
N ARG A 1018 -30.73 -98.93 106.06
CA ARG A 1018 -32.11 -99.28 106.44
C ARG A 1018 -32.29 -100.80 106.53
N GLU A 1019 -31.82 -101.55 105.54
CA GLU A 1019 -31.86 -103.02 105.56
C GLU A 1019 -31.06 -103.60 106.74
N ASN A 1020 -29.92 -103.01 107.10
CA ASN A 1020 -29.15 -103.40 108.29
C ASN A 1020 -29.82 -102.99 109.61
N GLU A 1021 -30.45 -101.83 109.67
CA GLU A 1021 -31.22 -101.38 110.84
C GLU A 1021 -32.43 -102.30 111.07
N ASP A 1022 -33.12 -102.70 110.01
CA ASP A 1022 -34.20 -103.71 110.06
C ASP A 1022 -33.67 -105.06 110.56
N LEU A 1023 -32.50 -105.50 110.08
CA LEU A 1023 -31.82 -106.71 110.57
C LEU A 1023 -31.42 -106.60 112.05
N VAL A 1024 -30.92 -105.45 112.47
CA VAL A 1024 -30.55 -105.18 113.87
C VAL A 1024 -31.80 -105.18 114.76
N LEU A 1025 -32.92 -104.61 114.32
CA LEU A 1025 -34.21 -104.67 115.01
C LEU A 1025 -34.66 -106.12 115.18
N VAL A 1026 -34.59 -106.95 114.13
CA VAL A 1026 -34.89 -108.39 114.22
C VAL A 1026 -33.98 -109.07 115.24
N THR A 1027 -32.67 -108.85 115.23
CA THR A 1027 -31.76 -109.45 116.23
C THR A 1027 -31.99 -108.92 117.66
N HIS A 1028 -32.45 -107.68 117.82
CA HIS A 1028 -32.86 -107.16 119.13
C HIS A 1028 -34.15 -107.81 119.62
N GLU A 1029 -35.10 -108.09 118.74
CA GLU A 1029 -36.32 -108.83 119.05
C GLU A 1029 -35.99 -110.28 119.46
N GLU A 1030 -35.08 -110.94 118.73
CA GLU A 1030 -34.55 -112.26 119.08
C GLU A 1030 -33.81 -112.26 120.42
N LYS A 1031 -32.98 -111.23 120.70
CA LYS A 1031 -32.31 -111.06 122.00
C LYS A 1031 -33.31 -110.80 123.13
N ARG A 1032 -34.37 -110.01 122.89
CA ARG A 1032 -35.46 -109.80 123.87
C ARG A 1032 -36.21 -111.10 124.14
N GLU A 1033 -36.45 -111.92 123.12
CA GLU A 1033 -37.09 -113.23 123.25
C GLU A 1033 -36.19 -114.22 124.01
N ALA A 1034 -34.89 -114.25 123.70
CA ALA A 1034 -33.92 -115.06 124.43
C ALA A 1034 -33.84 -114.65 125.91
N ILE A 1035 -33.88 -113.35 126.23
CA ILE A 1035 -33.96 -112.85 127.61
C ILE A 1035 -35.28 -113.29 128.26
N ARG A 1036 -36.43 -113.21 127.57
CA ARG A 1036 -37.72 -113.71 128.09
C ARG A 1036 -37.67 -115.20 128.42
N GLN A 1037 -37.11 -116.02 127.54
CA GLN A 1037 -36.93 -117.46 127.78
C GLN A 1037 -35.98 -117.75 128.96
N LEU A 1038 -34.90 -116.97 129.10
CA LEU A 1038 -33.97 -117.10 130.24
C LEU A 1038 -34.63 -116.69 131.56
N CYS A 1039 -35.45 -115.63 131.57
CA CYS A 1039 -36.22 -115.22 132.73
C CYS A 1039 -37.22 -116.30 133.16
N MET A 1040 -37.96 -116.91 132.23
CA MET A 1040 -38.82 -118.06 132.52
C MET A 1040 -38.04 -119.26 133.09
N PHE A 1041 -36.85 -119.54 132.54
CA PHE A 1041 -36.00 -120.63 133.04
C PHE A 1041 -35.49 -120.33 134.45
N MET A 1042 -35.10 -119.09 134.75
CA MET A 1042 -34.71 -118.67 136.10
C MET A 1042 -35.87 -118.80 137.09
N GLU A 1043 -37.09 -118.42 136.71
CA GLU A 1043 -38.28 -118.59 137.56
C GLU A 1043 -38.58 -120.06 137.82
N TYR A 1044 -38.50 -120.92 136.79
CA TYR A 1044 -38.63 -122.36 136.94
C TYR A 1044 -37.57 -122.96 137.90
N GLN A 1045 -36.30 -122.55 137.77
CA GLN A 1045 -35.24 -122.98 138.70
C GLN A 1045 -35.48 -122.46 140.12
N ARG A 1046 -35.99 -121.24 140.26
CA ARG A 1046 -36.31 -120.63 141.57
C ARG A 1046 -37.45 -121.38 142.25
N GLU A 1047 -38.50 -121.75 141.51
CA GLU A 1047 -39.58 -122.60 142.01
C GLU A 1047 -39.08 -123.99 142.39
N ASN A 1048 -38.19 -124.60 141.60
CA ASN A 1048 -37.56 -125.88 141.94
C ASN A 1048 -36.69 -125.78 143.21
N CYS A 1049 -35.91 -124.71 143.37
CA CYS A 1049 -35.15 -124.47 144.61
C CYS A 1049 -36.05 -124.25 145.82
N ILE A 1050 -37.21 -123.60 145.66
CA ILE A 1050 -38.23 -123.46 146.72
C ILE A 1050 -38.86 -124.81 147.06
N GLN A 1051 -39.12 -125.68 146.08
CA GLN A 1051 -39.59 -127.05 146.31
C GLN A 1051 -38.53 -127.91 147.01
N LEU A 1052 -37.24 -127.76 146.67
CA LEU A 1052 -36.13 -128.43 147.34
C LEU A 1052 -35.95 -127.95 148.79
N LEU A 1053 -36.12 -126.65 149.05
CA LEU A 1053 -36.11 -126.06 150.39
C LEU A 1053 -37.30 -126.54 151.24
N LYS A 1054 -38.50 -126.73 150.64
CA LYS A 1054 -39.63 -127.39 151.31
C LYS A 1054 -39.33 -128.86 151.64
N TYR A 1055 -38.66 -129.60 150.75
CA TYR A 1055 -38.28 -131.00 150.98
C TYR A 1055 -37.22 -131.15 152.09
N ILE A 1056 -36.25 -130.23 152.17
CA ILE A 1056 -35.20 -130.23 153.20
C ILE A 1056 -35.74 -129.72 154.55
N SER A 1057 -36.71 -128.80 154.56
CA SER A 1057 -37.36 -128.33 155.79
C SER A 1057 -38.27 -129.39 156.47
N VAL A 1058 -38.75 -130.38 155.71
CA VAL A 1058 -39.53 -131.52 156.26
C VAL A 1058 -38.64 -132.62 156.85
N ASN A 1059 -37.43 -132.83 156.33
CA ASN A 1059 -36.51 -133.88 156.82
C ASN A 1059 -35.67 -133.48 158.05
N LEU A 1060 -35.70 -132.21 158.48
CA LEU A 1060 -35.04 -131.72 159.70
C LEU A 1060 -35.90 -131.83 160.99
N LYS A 1061 -37.01 -132.60 160.95
CA LYS A 1061 -37.88 -132.86 162.12
C LYS A 1061 -37.86 -134.29 162.68
N ASN A 1062 -37.00 -135.20 162.19
CA ASN A 1062 -36.88 -136.55 162.76
C ASN A 1062 -35.43 -137.06 162.81
N LYS A 1063 -34.96 -137.33 164.05
CA LYS A 1063 -33.66 -137.87 164.52
C LYS A 1063 -32.64 -136.78 164.93
N ARG A 1064 -32.39 -136.58 166.23
CA ARG A 1064 -31.55 -137.41 167.15
C ARG A 1064 -30.17 -137.70 166.58
#